data_AF-A0AA85GA24-F1
#
_entry.id   AF-A0AA85GA24-F1
#
_cell.length_a   1.000
_cell.length_b   1.000
_cell.length_c   1.000
_cell.angle_alpha   90.00
_cell.angle_beta   90.00
_cell.angle_gamma   90.00
#
_symmetry.space_group_name_H-M   'P 1'
#
loop_
_entity.id
_entity.type
_entity.pdbx_description
1 polymer ?
#
loop_
_entity_poly.entity_id
_entity_poly.type
_entity_poly.pdbx_seq_one_letter_code
_entity_poly.pdbx_strand_id
1 'polypeptide(L)'
;MLFQINSDYESEFFKIGFRDCYCDRHAEEFVTNESLLRHIPFTFAKFENFVQFKQEMAETMDTKQLVQSVEEEAEKLPFLRRGNDLFAFYQSCDVINLCSNEKNSSNTSKFPLLVSFRTFLLNCVLPWLKDITGIPLYENKVDLTSSLYKHGDYLLCHDDKLEGRRVAFIWYLVPDSWDSQIDGGELQLYESQPITDDNSGENFFPTQISTTIPPKRNMFMFFEVSPRSFHQVAEVFGYSKRLSLHGWFHGPSLWTVDNNIMPSIEKISPIHIEEELVYQWINPIYFDTEQLSKIRRRFCRSSEIQLTNFIKTDKWIELVQCIKGISAQNWLHCGPPNRRNYHCLFNTNSNTIPDLCDQIIRLFKSEAMLVILSDITGIQLHPCSIINSIQNTTVVNDNNITNENAPQSKRMRTEDIDNVTSPSDTDLDCLTHLTEPCLRKLQPGSYTLLSDADMTDQGWRLECLLHIHGYGLKYHNNKKTQLQGINSQSNSSFSGQTVYVADGEEDELLTVTPSDNALTLVYAGPGTASFLKYINHTTNDFPSDKNQINKQADCNSLITADKLSYSKADHMNKDLIQLFDLSIKYFESKSGPEDVNSLQSDNNDEVSSISSLSEKESIISSSQNGDTDLQNDEDDEVDEIK
;
A
#
# COMPACT_ATOMS: atom_id res chain seq x y z
N MET A 1 -17.40 29.13 27.34
CA MET A 1 -16.65 28.35 26.33
C MET A 1 -15.29 29.01 26.19
N LEU A 2 -14.20 28.25 26.30
CA LEU A 2 -12.82 28.78 26.36
C LEU A 2 -12.31 29.27 24.99
N PHE A 3 -12.69 28.55 23.95
CA PHE A 3 -12.32 28.77 22.56
C PHE A 3 -13.35 29.68 21.87
N GLN A 4 -12.87 30.54 20.97
CA GLN A 4 -13.67 31.26 19.99
C GLN A 4 -13.01 31.18 18.61
N ILE A 5 -13.80 31.33 17.54
CA ILE A 5 -13.25 31.52 16.20
C ILE A 5 -12.62 32.92 16.17
N ASN A 6 -11.53 33.10 15.44
CA ASN A 6 -10.94 34.41 15.25
C ASN A 6 -12.00 35.40 14.72
N SER A 7 -12.17 36.53 15.42
CA SER A 7 -13.20 37.53 15.15
C SER A 7 -13.20 38.04 13.70
N ASP A 8 -12.04 38.03 13.04
CA ASP A 8 -11.92 38.46 11.64
C ASP A 8 -12.72 37.54 10.71
N TYR A 9 -12.77 36.23 11.02
CA TYR A 9 -13.52 35.22 10.29
C TYR A 9 -15.01 35.15 10.68
N GLU A 10 -15.39 35.78 11.79
CA GLU A 10 -16.79 35.90 12.21
C GLU A 10 -17.46 37.18 11.70
N SER A 11 -16.68 38.14 11.18
CA SER A 11 -17.24 39.38 10.63
C SER A 11 -18.19 39.09 9.47
N GLU A 12 -19.35 39.76 9.45
CA GLU A 12 -20.34 39.57 8.38
C GLU A 12 -19.76 39.87 7.00
N PHE A 13 -18.86 40.86 6.91
CA PHE A 13 -18.15 41.16 5.67
C PHE A 13 -17.31 39.97 5.17
N PHE A 14 -16.55 39.33 6.07
CA PHE A 14 -15.78 38.15 5.73
C PHE A 14 -16.68 36.98 5.31
N LYS A 15 -17.69 36.66 6.12
CA LYS A 15 -18.57 35.51 5.86
C LYS A 15 -19.32 35.64 4.53
N ILE A 16 -19.81 36.84 4.20
CA ILE A 16 -20.48 37.11 2.92
C ILE A 16 -19.48 36.93 1.77
N GLY A 17 -18.32 37.60 1.83
CA GLY A 17 -17.32 37.50 0.76
C GLY A 17 -16.80 36.07 0.54
N PHE A 18 -16.57 35.34 1.63
CA PHE A 18 -16.15 33.94 1.56
C PHE A 18 -17.25 33.07 0.97
N ARG A 19 -18.49 33.20 1.45
CA ARG A 19 -19.64 32.41 0.97
C ARG A 19 -19.92 32.66 -0.51
N ASP A 20 -19.86 33.91 -0.95
CA ASP A 20 -20.09 34.27 -2.34
C ASP A 20 -19.04 33.61 -3.25
N CYS A 21 -17.76 33.66 -2.86
CA CYS A 21 -16.71 32.92 -3.56
C CYS A 21 -16.91 31.40 -3.50
N TYR A 22 -17.31 30.87 -2.34
CA TYR A 22 -17.50 29.42 -2.17
C TYR A 22 -18.60 28.87 -3.07
N CYS A 23 -19.69 29.64 -3.23
CA CYS A 23 -20.80 29.28 -4.09
C CYS A 23 -20.45 29.42 -5.57
N ASP A 24 -19.66 30.43 -5.93
CA ASP A 24 -19.19 30.64 -7.30
C ASP A 24 -17.94 29.79 -7.58
N ARG A 25 -18.14 28.53 -7.97
CA ARG A 25 -17.05 27.60 -8.31
C ARG A 25 -16.20 28.06 -9.52
N HIS A 26 -16.60 29.10 -10.24
CA HIS A 26 -15.81 29.73 -11.31
C HIS A 26 -14.87 30.82 -10.78
N ALA A 27 -15.05 31.27 -9.54
CA ALA A 27 -14.09 32.16 -8.90
C ALA A 27 -12.74 31.45 -8.75
N GLU A 28 -11.65 32.16 -9.05
CA GLU A 28 -10.30 31.56 -9.00
C GLU A 28 -9.86 31.29 -7.55
N GLU A 29 -10.01 32.29 -6.67
CA GLU A 29 -9.66 32.20 -5.27
C GLU A 29 -10.26 33.34 -4.43
N PHE A 30 -10.41 33.09 -3.13
CA PHE A 30 -10.59 34.14 -2.12
C PHE A 30 -9.35 34.16 -1.23
N VAL A 31 -8.64 35.30 -1.22
CA VAL A 31 -7.36 35.45 -0.51
C VAL A 31 -7.39 36.67 0.39
N THR A 32 -7.01 36.46 1.64
CA THR A 32 -6.65 37.53 2.58
C THR A 32 -5.24 37.28 3.11
N ASN A 33 -4.74 38.17 3.98
CA ASN A 33 -3.42 37.96 4.60
C ASN A 33 -3.36 36.67 5.44
N GLU A 34 -4.49 36.22 6.00
CA GLU A 34 -4.54 35.10 6.93
C GLU A 34 -5.46 33.96 6.47
N SER A 35 -6.17 34.09 5.35
CA SER A 35 -7.06 33.05 4.83
C SER A 35 -6.95 32.84 3.32
N LEU A 36 -7.27 31.63 2.89
CA LEU A 36 -7.27 31.23 1.48
C LEU A 36 -8.44 30.27 1.26
N LEU A 37 -9.18 30.45 0.16
CA LEU A 37 -10.10 29.48 -0.41
C LEU A 37 -9.77 29.34 -1.89
N ARG A 38 -9.67 28.09 -2.36
CA ARG A 38 -9.46 27.73 -3.77
C ARG A 38 -10.36 26.58 -4.14
N HIS A 39 -10.68 26.49 -5.43
CA HIS A 39 -11.48 25.40 -6.00
C HIS A 39 -10.64 24.38 -6.79
N ILE A 40 -9.34 24.66 -6.99
CA ILE A 40 -8.39 23.81 -7.71
C ILE A 40 -7.30 23.34 -6.73
N PRO A 41 -6.96 22.05 -6.66
CA PRO A 41 -7.47 20.95 -7.49
C PRO A 41 -8.89 20.46 -7.13
N PHE A 42 -9.33 20.79 -5.93
CA PHE A 42 -10.70 20.68 -5.44
C PHE A 42 -10.93 21.77 -4.40
N THR A 43 -12.14 21.88 -3.85
CA THR A 43 -12.45 22.97 -2.92
C THR A 43 -11.85 22.76 -1.54
N PHE A 44 -10.94 23.65 -1.15
CA PHE A 44 -10.30 23.67 0.15
C PHE A 44 -10.11 25.10 0.65
N ALA A 45 -10.00 25.25 1.97
CA ALA A 45 -9.69 26.53 2.59
C ALA A 45 -8.73 26.37 3.78
N LYS A 46 -7.89 27.39 4.01
CA LYS A 46 -7.05 27.51 5.21
C LYS A 46 -7.26 28.86 5.90
N PHE A 47 -7.07 28.86 7.21
CA PHE A 47 -7.25 29.98 8.11
C PHE A 47 -6.09 29.96 9.11
N GLU A 48 -5.26 30.99 9.09
CA GLU A 48 -4.21 31.19 10.08
C GLU A 48 -4.80 31.75 11.36
N ASN A 49 -4.17 31.47 12.51
CA ASN A 49 -4.60 31.96 13.82
C ASN A 49 -6.10 31.71 14.10
N PHE A 50 -6.62 30.54 13.71
CA PHE A 50 -8.06 30.28 13.66
C PHE A 50 -8.72 30.29 15.04
N VAL A 51 -8.07 29.69 16.03
CA VAL A 51 -8.57 29.65 17.40
C VAL A 51 -8.06 30.87 18.16
N GLN A 52 -8.96 31.53 18.87
CA GLN A 52 -8.65 32.57 19.85
C GLN A 52 -9.15 32.19 21.25
N PHE A 53 -8.49 32.73 22.27
CA PHE A 53 -8.97 32.66 23.64
C PHE A 53 -10.07 33.70 23.88
N LYS A 54 -11.17 33.32 24.54
CA LYS A 54 -12.30 34.23 24.78
C LYS A 54 -11.91 35.39 25.71
N GLN A 55 -11.92 36.61 25.17
CA GLN A 55 -11.30 37.78 25.80
C GLN A 55 -11.91 38.21 27.15
N GLU A 56 -13.17 37.86 27.41
CA GLU A 56 -13.85 38.06 28.70
C GLU A 56 -13.18 37.32 29.88
N MET A 57 -12.26 36.38 29.61
CA MET A 57 -11.52 35.61 30.61
C MET A 57 -10.01 35.91 30.60
N ALA A 58 -9.57 36.95 29.87
CA ALA A 58 -8.17 37.15 29.45
C ALA A 58 -7.22 37.74 30.51
N GLU A 59 -7.64 37.87 31.76
CA GLU A 59 -6.77 38.40 32.82
C GLU A 59 -5.62 37.44 33.19
N THR A 60 -5.71 36.16 32.81
CA THR A 60 -4.75 35.11 33.24
C THR A 60 -4.09 34.33 32.11
N MET A 61 -4.58 34.41 30.87
CA MET A 61 -4.15 33.53 29.78
C MET A 61 -4.39 34.15 28.40
N ASP A 62 -3.43 34.01 27.49
CA ASP A 62 -3.56 34.44 26.09
C ASP A 62 -3.80 33.26 25.11
N THR A 63 -4.09 33.60 23.84
CA THR A 63 -4.31 32.60 22.78
C THR A 63 -3.09 31.69 22.57
N LYS A 64 -1.87 32.22 22.69
CA LYS A 64 -0.65 31.43 22.47
C LYS A 64 -0.50 30.37 23.57
N GLN A 65 -0.74 30.76 24.82
CA GLN A 65 -0.76 29.88 25.98
C GLN A 65 -1.90 28.85 25.89
N LEU A 66 -3.05 29.21 25.33
CA LEU A 66 -4.14 28.27 25.05
C LEU A 66 -3.71 27.18 24.08
N VAL A 67 -3.22 27.56 22.90
CA VAL A 67 -2.78 26.59 21.89
C VAL A 67 -1.66 25.70 22.45
N GLN A 68 -0.72 26.27 23.21
CA GLN A 68 0.33 25.51 23.90
C GLN A 68 -0.25 24.51 24.90
N SER A 69 -1.23 24.91 25.70
CA SER A 69 -1.87 24.02 26.68
C SER A 69 -2.63 22.88 25.99
N VAL A 70 -3.27 23.15 24.84
CA VAL A 70 -3.94 22.10 24.06
C VAL A 70 -2.93 21.13 23.46
N GLU A 71 -1.81 21.61 22.92
CA GLU A 71 -0.71 20.75 22.46
C GLU A 71 -0.20 19.85 23.58
N GLU A 72 0.14 20.41 24.74
CA GLU A 72 0.63 19.65 25.90
C GLU A 72 -0.38 18.62 26.43
N GLU A 73 -1.68 18.91 26.30
CA GLU A 73 -2.75 17.97 26.64
C GLU A 73 -2.88 16.87 25.58
N ALA A 74 -2.84 17.23 24.30
CA ALA A 74 -2.89 16.30 23.17
C ALA A 74 -1.68 15.35 23.15
N GLU A 75 -0.48 15.80 23.50
CA GLU A 75 0.71 14.94 23.62
C GLU A 75 0.58 13.86 24.69
N LYS A 76 -0.30 14.05 25.69
CA LYS A 76 -0.55 13.08 26.77
C LYS A 76 -1.62 12.04 26.42
N LEU A 77 -2.22 12.12 25.23
CA LEU A 77 -3.17 11.13 24.75
C LEU A 77 -2.50 9.75 24.61
N PRO A 78 -3.22 8.65 24.84
CA PRO A 78 -2.73 7.32 24.53
C PRO A 78 -2.66 7.14 23.01
N PHE A 79 -1.47 7.23 22.45
CA PHE A 79 -1.21 7.01 21.03
C PHE A 79 -0.87 5.56 20.73
N LEU A 80 -1.50 5.01 19.69
CA LEU A 80 -1.14 3.73 19.11
C LEU A 80 -0.42 3.96 17.79
N ARG A 81 0.72 3.28 17.59
CA ARG A 81 1.36 3.22 16.28
C ARG A 81 0.43 2.48 15.33
N ARG A 82 0.02 3.16 14.26
CA ARG A 82 -0.78 2.59 13.18
C ARG A 82 0.10 2.55 11.93
N GLY A 83 -0.06 1.51 11.12
CA GLY A 83 0.57 1.46 9.82
C GLY A 83 0.05 0.31 8.97
N ASN A 84 -0.12 0.59 7.70
CA ASN A 84 -0.51 -0.35 6.65
C ASN A 84 0.20 0.07 5.34
N ASP A 85 -0.26 -0.38 4.19
CA ASP A 85 0.22 0.06 2.89
C ASP A 85 0.14 1.59 2.70
N LEU A 86 -0.96 2.20 3.13
CA LEU A 86 -1.26 3.62 2.92
C LEU A 86 -0.51 4.57 3.86
N PHE A 87 -0.24 4.17 5.10
CA PHE A 87 0.30 5.09 6.10
C PHE A 87 1.21 4.44 7.15
N ALA A 88 1.95 5.28 7.87
CA ALA A 88 2.63 4.94 9.10
C ALA A 88 2.70 6.18 10.01
N PHE A 89 1.97 6.21 11.12
CA PHE A 89 1.97 7.31 12.10
C PHE A 89 1.39 6.87 13.44
N TYR A 90 1.34 7.74 14.43
CA TYR A 90 0.70 7.49 15.72
C TYR A 90 -0.67 8.15 15.79
N GLN A 91 -1.71 7.42 16.17
CA GLN A 91 -3.08 7.94 16.28
C GLN A 91 -3.65 7.74 17.69
N SER A 92 -4.37 8.74 18.19
CA SER A 92 -5.16 8.60 19.42
C SER A 92 -6.50 7.91 19.15
N CYS A 93 -7.20 7.50 20.21
CA CYS A 93 -8.64 7.25 20.13
C CYS A 93 -9.41 8.54 19.80
N ASP A 94 -10.66 8.41 19.36
CA ASP A 94 -11.56 9.57 19.20
C ASP A 94 -11.82 10.26 20.55
N VAL A 95 -11.76 11.59 20.56
CA VAL A 95 -11.96 12.44 21.74
C VAL A 95 -13.37 12.28 22.32
N ILE A 96 -14.37 11.85 21.54
CA ILE A 96 -15.69 11.50 22.08
C ILE A 96 -15.60 10.42 23.15
N ASN A 97 -14.67 9.47 23.03
CA ASN A 97 -14.46 8.40 24.02
C ASN A 97 -13.82 8.91 25.32
N LEU A 98 -13.32 10.15 25.33
CA LEU A 98 -12.79 10.84 26.50
C LEU A 98 -13.86 11.70 27.21
N CYS A 99 -15.01 11.90 26.57
CA CYS A 99 -16.14 12.59 27.19
C CYS A 99 -16.75 11.66 28.24
N SER A 100 -16.82 12.10 29.51
CA SER A 100 -17.35 11.29 30.60
C SER A 100 -18.77 10.80 30.29
N ASN A 101 -19.00 9.48 30.34
CA ASN A 101 -20.36 8.95 30.35
C ASN A 101 -21.11 9.55 31.54
N GLU A 102 -22.19 10.28 31.27
CA GLU A 102 -22.95 11.10 32.23
C GLU A 102 -23.49 10.34 33.47
N LYS A 103 -23.22 9.05 33.62
CA LYS A 103 -23.84 8.20 34.64
C LYS A 103 -23.09 8.07 35.97
N ASN A 104 -21.92 8.68 36.17
CA ASN A 104 -21.29 8.76 37.50
C ASN A 104 -20.58 10.10 37.72
N SER A 105 -21.29 11.02 38.37
CA SER A 105 -20.86 12.37 38.73
C SER A 105 -19.72 12.38 39.76
N SER A 106 -18.53 12.86 39.36
CA SER A 106 -17.64 13.74 40.16
C SER A 106 -16.24 13.95 39.55
N ASN A 107 -15.84 13.21 38.51
CA ASN A 107 -14.51 13.33 37.93
C ASN A 107 -14.48 14.33 36.77
N THR A 108 -13.78 15.44 36.96
CA THR A 108 -13.32 16.32 35.89
C THR A 108 -12.62 15.50 34.81
N SER A 109 -12.97 15.69 33.53
CA SER A 109 -12.32 14.97 32.41
C SER A 109 -10.81 15.07 32.53
N LYS A 110 -10.10 13.95 32.30
CA LYS A 110 -8.63 13.91 32.26
C LYS A 110 -8.06 14.80 31.15
N PHE A 111 -8.87 15.08 30.12
CA PHE A 111 -8.53 15.89 28.97
C PHE A 111 -9.58 17.00 28.78
N PRO A 112 -9.63 18.00 29.68
CA PRO A 112 -10.67 19.03 29.68
C PRO A 112 -10.56 19.99 28.50
N LEU A 113 -9.35 20.33 28.02
CA LEU A 113 -9.19 21.23 26.88
C LEU A 113 -9.62 20.54 25.58
N LEU A 114 -9.32 19.25 25.40
CA LEU A 114 -9.74 18.50 24.21
C LEU A 114 -11.27 18.30 24.17
N VAL A 115 -11.89 18.00 25.31
CA VAL A 115 -13.36 17.93 25.40
C VAL A 115 -13.99 19.30 25.13
N SER A 116 -13.41 20.36 25.67
CA SER A 116 -13.84 21.75 25.40
C SER A 116 -13.63 22.14 23.93
N PHE A 117 -12.57 21.67 23.28
CA PHE A 117 -12.30 21.90 21.86
C PHE A 117 -13.32 21.16 20.98
N ARG A 118 -13.66 19.90 21.29
CA ARG A 118 -14.75 19.18 20.61
C ARG A 118 -16.08 19.93 20.73
N THR A 119 -16.36 20.47 21.92
CA THR A 119 -17.56 21.28 22.17
C THR A 119 -17.56 22.57 21.35
N PHE A 120 -16.40 23.20 21.19
CA PHE A 120 -16.20 24.35 20.30
C PHE A 120 -16.42 24.01 18.82
N LEU A 121 -15.93 22.85 18.36
CA LEU A 121 -16.21 22.37 16.99
C LEU A 121 -17.71 22.24 16.74
N LEU A 122 -18.46 21.68 17.69
CA LEU A 122 -19.90 21.47 17.55
C LEU A 122 -20.72 22.76 17.65
N ASN A 123 -20.37 23.65 18.59
CA ASN A 123 -21.23 24.78 18.93
C ASN A 123 -20.84 26.08 18.21
N CYS A 124 -19.61 26.19 17.72
CA CYS A 124 -19.12 27.38 17.03
C CYS A 124 -18.73 27.07 15.58
N VAL A 125 -17.83 26.09 15.37
CA VAL A 125 -17.27 25.83 14.04
C VAL A 125 -18.29 25.20 13.10
N LEU A 126 -19.11 24.26 13.56
CA LEU A 126 -20.12 23.60 12.74
C LEU A 126 -21.19 24.58 12.22
N PRO A 127 -21.82 25.44 13.05
CA PRO A 127 -22.73 26.47 12.56
C PRO A 127 -22.05 27.46 11.62
N TRP A 128 -20.81 27.88 11.94
CA TRP A 128 -20.03 28.77 11.08
C TRP A 128 -19.70 28.13 9.72
N LEU A 129 -19.30 26.87 9.69
CA LEU A 129 -19.07 26.12 8.44
C LEU A 129 -20.35 26.02 7.62
N LYS A 130 -21.51 25.73 8.23
CA LYS A 130 -22.81 25.75 7.54
C LYS A 130 -23.10 27.11 6.92
N ASP A 131 -22.86 28.20 7.65
CA ASP A 131 -23.09 29.56 7.17
C ASP A 131 -22.21 29.90 5.96
N ILE A 132 -20.89 29.67 6.05
CA ILE A 132 -19.95 30.09 5.00
C ILE A 132 -19.92 29.15 3.79
N THR A 133 -20.34 27.89 3.92
CA THR A 133 -20.28 26.90 2.82
C THR A 133 -21.64 26.52 2.25
N GLY A 134 -22.71 26.67 3.02
CA GLY A 134 -24.05 26.16 2.67
C GLY A 134 -24.16 24.63 2.71
N ILE A 135 -23.14 23.89 3.17
CA ILE A 135 -23.16 22.43 3.21
C ILE A 135 -24.13 21.94 4.30
N PRO A 136 -25.05 21.00 3.99
CA PRO A 136 -25.90 20.39 5.00
C PRO A 136 -25.10 19.41 5.86
N LEU A 137 -24.67 19.86 7.04
CA LEU A 137 -23.98 19.03 8.03
C LEU A 137 -24.95 18.56 9.13
N TYR A 138 -24.78 17.33 9.61
CA TYR A 138 -25.55 16.77 10.71
C TYR A 138 -25.19 17.45 12.03
N GLU A 139 -26.20 17.74 12.86
CA GLU A 139 -25.98 18.28 14.20
C GLU A 139 -25.28 17.24 15.08
N ASN A 140 -24.42 17.71 15.99
CA ASN A 140 -23.74 16.89 17.02
C ASN A 140 -22.83 15.75 16.50
N LYS A 141 -22.58 15.66 15.18
CA LYS A 141 -21.77 14.59 14.57
C LYS A 141 -20.45 15.13 14.01
N VAL A 142 -19.42 15.09 14.86
CA VAL A 142 -18.03 15.39 14.50
C VAL A 142 -17.13 14.29 15.06
N ASP A 143 -16.26 13.77 14.20
CA ASP A 143 -15.16 12.90 14.59
C ASP A 143 -13.96 13.78 14.93
N LEU A 144 -13.24 13.46 16.00
CA LEU A 144 -12.08 14.22 16.41
C LEU A 144 -11.01 13.28 16.96
N THR A 145 -9.93 13.14 16.21
CA THR A 145 -8.76 12.35 16.60
C THR A 145 -7.50 13.19 16.54
N SER A 146 -6.45 12.76 17.26
CA SER A 146 -5.12 13.33 17.14
C SER A 146 -4.21 12.39 16.36
N SER A 147 -3.43 12.97 15.46
CA SER A 147 -2.36 12.28 14.74
C SER A 147 -1.01 12.91 15.07
N LEU A 148 -0.03 12.06 15.32
CA LEU A 148 1.34 12.40 15.64
C LEU A 148 2.26 11.70 14.62
N TYR A 149 2.87 12.49 13.74
CA TYR A 149 3.89 12.01 12.81
C TYR A 149 5.28 12.34 13.35
N LYS A 150 6.16 11.34 13.33
CA LYS A 150 7.59 11.46 13.67
C LYS A 150 8.44 11.31 12.41
N HIS A 151 9.75 11.47 12.53
CA HIS A 151 10.71 11.20 11.47
C HIS A 151 10.42 9.88 10.71
N GLY A 152 10.24 9.95 9.40
CA GLY A 152 9.94 8.83 8.50
C GLY A 152 8.47 8.42 8.41
N ASP A 153 7.58 9.05 9.17
CA ASP A 153 6.13 8.81 9.12
C ASP A 153 5.48 9.58 7.96
N TYR A 154 4.39 9.04 7.42
CA TYR A 154 3.71 9.53 6.21
C TYR A 154 2.24 9.04 6.15
N LEU A 155 1.46 9.63 5.26
CA LEU A 155 0.13 9.15 4.84
C LEU A 155 0.02 9.41 3.34
N LEU A 156 -0.07 8.35 2.52
CA LEU A 156 -0.01 8.42 1.06
C LEU A 156 -1.34 8.88 0.44
N CYS A 157 -1.36 8.96 -0.89
CA CYS A 157 -2.47 9.50 -1.66
C CYS A 157 -3.80 8.74 -1.45
N HIS A 158 -4.82 9.44 -0.94
CA HIS A 158 -6.17 8.94 -0.70
C HIS A 158 -7.19 10.10 -0.81
N ASP A 159 -8.49 9.80 -0.83
CA ASP A 159 -9.57 10.77 -1.08
C ASP A 159 -10.50 11.04 0.12
N ASP A 160 -10.30 10.31 1.23
CA ASP A 160 -11.17 10.32 2.42
C ASP A 160 -12.62 9.86 2.20
N LYS A 161 -12.91 9.20 1.07
CA LYS A 161 -14.24 8.73 0.69
C LYS A 161 -14.74 7.63 1.62
N LEU A 162 -15.52 8.01 2.62
CA LEU A 162 -16.32 7.11 3.46
C LEU A 162 -17.71 7.68 3.67
N GLU A 163 -18.69 6.79 3.86
CA GLU A 163 -20.09 7.18 4.02
C GLU A 163 -20.28 8.18 5.17
N GLY A 164 -21.04 9.24 4.90
CA GLY A 164 -21.35 10.28 5.87
C GLY A 164 -20.27 11.35 6.06
N ARG A 165 -19.00 11.12 5.67
CA ARG A 165 -17.96 12.17 5.73
C ARG A 165 -18.25 13.24 4.70
N ARG A 166 -18.23 14.52 5.10
CA ARG A 166 -18.56 15.64 4.18
C ARG A 166 -17.53 16.75 4.15
N VAL A 167 -17.02 17.15 5.31
CA VAL A 167 -15.96 18.15 5.40
C VAL A 167 -14.87 17.58 6.28
N ALA A 168 -13.72 17.30 5.68
CA ALA A 168 -12.50 16.96 6.42
C ALA A 168 -11.89 18.25 6.96
N PHE A 169 -11.38 18.22 8.18
CA PHE A 169 -10.68 19.35 8.78
C PHE A 169 -9.40 18.93 9.49
N ILE A 170 -8.45 19.86 9.56
CA ILE A 170 -7.18 19.71 10.25
C ILE A 170 -6.88 21.00 11.01
N TRP A 171 -6.57 20.89 12.29
CA TRP A 171 -6.02 21.95 13.11
C TRP A 171 -4.60 21.57 13.54
N TYR A 172 -3.63 22.37 13.11
CA TYR A 172 -2.21 22.08 13.28
C TYR A 172 -1.68 22.62 14.60
N LEU A 173 -1.06 21.72 15.38
CA LEU A 173 -0.40 22.00 16.66
C LEU A 173 1.12 21.83 16.56
N VAL A 174 1.68 22.04 15.37
CA VAL A 174 3.14 21.99 15.16
C VAL A 174 3.85 23.10 15.97
N PRO A 175 5.14 22.93 16.30
CA PRO A 175 5.95 23.99 16.90
C PRO A 175 5.99 25.26 16.05
N ASP A 176 6.16 26.43 16.69
CA ASP A 176 6.39 27.71 16.00
C ASP A 176 7.62 27.67 15.07
N SER A 177 8.57 26.79 15.38
CA SER A 177 9.82 26.60 14.63
C SER A 177 9.71 25.60 13.49
N TRP A 178 8.53 25.06 13.18
CA TRP A 178 8.36 24.10 12.09
C TRP A 178 8.77 24.73 10.76
N ASP A 179 9.70 24.12 10.07
CA ASP A 179 10.15 24.54 8.74
C ASP A 179 9.93 23.39 7.78
N SER A 180 8.95 23.49 6.88
CA SER A 180 8.63 22.39 5.98
C SER A 180 9.77 22.00 5.04
N GLN A 181 10.69 22.91 4.74
CA GLN A 181 11.88 22.59 3.92
C GLN A 181 12.85 21.65 4.65
N ILE A 182 12.81 21.63 5.98
CA ILE A 182 13.68 20.82 6.84
C ILE A 182 12.89 19.63 7.42
N ASP A 183 11.70 19.90 7.93
CA ASP A 183 10.89 18.96 8.68
C ASP A 183 9.93 18.13 7.80
N GLY A 184 9.61 18.58 6.57
CA GLY A 184 8.61 17.96 5.71
C GLY A 184 7.19 18.04 6.26
N GLY A 185 6.41 16.97 6.07
CA GLY A 185 5.07 16.85 6.67
C GLY A 185 3.98 17.72 6.04
N GLU A 186 4.19 18.23 4.82
CA GLU A 186 3.20 19.05 4.12
C GLU A 186 1.95 18.26 3.76
N LEU A 187 0.80 18.95 3.78
CA LEU A 187 -0.40 18.43 3.12
C LEU A 187 -0.27 18.72 1.62
N GLN A 188 -0.27 17.68 0.79
CA GLN A 188 -0.16 17.78 -0.66
C GLN A 188 -1.48 17.37 -1.31
N LEU A 189 -2.00 18.21 -2.19
CA LEU A 189 -3.27 18.01 -2.89
C LEU A 189 -2.98 17.67 -4.35
N TYR A 190 -3.67 16.65 -4.87
CA TYR A 190 -3.51 16.17 -6.23
C TYR A 190 -4.58 16.73 -7.16
N GLU A 191 -4.16 17.08 -8.38
CA GLU A 191 -5.07 17.10 -9.53
C GLU A 191 -5.63 15.71 -9.80
N SER A 192 -6.81 15.66 -10.43
CA SER A 192 -7.45 14.41 -10.79
C SER A 192 -8.08 14.46 -12.17
N GLN A 193 -8.17 13.29 -12.81
CA GLN A 193 -8.76 13.10 -14.13
C GLN A 193 -9.79 11.95 -14.08
N PRO A 194 -10.86 12.01 -14.88
CA PRO A 194 -11.84 10.94 -14.92
C PRO A 194 -11.24 9.65 -15.51
N ILE A 195 -11.65 8.47 -15.00
CA ILE A 195 -11.17 7.16 -15.49
C ILE A 195 -11.74 6.85 -16.89
N THR A 196 -12.99 7.24 -17.14
CA THR A 196 -13.71 7.03 -18.40
C THR A 196 -14.37 8.33 -18.86
N ASP A 197 -14.51 8.51 -20.16
CA ASP A 197 -15.26 9.63 -20.76
C ASP A 197 -16.79 9.44 -20.64
N ASP A 198 -17.28 8.52 -19.80
CA ASP A 198 -18.67 8.07 -19.78
C ASP A 198 -19.65 9.04 -19.11
N ASN A 199 -19.22 10.27 -18.77
CA ASN A 199 -20.03 11.30 -18.12
C ASN A 199 -20.69 10.87 -16.79
N SER A 200 -20.36 9.71 -16.22
CA SER A 200 -20.86 9.29 -14.90
C SER A 200 -20.39 10.26 -13.81
N GLY A 201 -19.16 10.78 -13.94
CA GLY A 201 -18.62 11.80 -13.05
C GLY A 201 -18.28 11.29 -11.65
N GLU A 202 -18.20 9.98 -11.44
CA GLU A 202 -18.01 9.36 -10.11
C GLU A 202 -16.62 8.75 -9.89
N ASN A 203 -15.85 8.49 -10.96
CA ASN A 203 -14.56 7.82 -10.89
C ASN A 203 -13.41 8.69 -11.40
N PHE A 204 -12.45 9.00 -10.52
CA PHE A 204 -11.26 9.79 -10.82
C PHE A 204 -9.99 9.07 -10.36
N PHE A 205 -8.87 9.38 -11.02
CA PHE A 205 -7.54 9.04 -10.53
C PHE A 205 -6.70 10.31 -10.32
N PRO A 206 -5.87 10.35 -9.27
CA PRO A 206 -4.93 11.44 -9.06
C PRO A 206 -3.83 11.41 -10.12
N THR A 207 -3.35 12.59 -10.51
CA THR A 207 -2.28 12.73 -11.50
C THR A 207 -1.00 13.26 -10.86
N GLN A 208 -0.99 14.56 -10.52
CA GLN A 208 0.18 15.27 -10.01
C GLN A 208 -0.20 16.15 -8.82
N ILE A 209 0.78 16.43 -7.96
CA ILE A 209 0.61 17.38 -6.85
C ILE A 209 0.56 18.79 -7.45
N SER A 210 -0.54 19.50 -7.25
CA SER A 210 -0.71 20.89 -7.72
C SER A 210 -0.65 21.91 -6.58
N THR A 211 -0.92 21.48 -5.35
CA THR A 211 -0.87 22.35 -4.18
C THR A 211 -0.17 21.65 -3.02
N THR A 212 0.78 22.36 -2.39
CA THR A 212 1.50 21.92 -1.20
C THR A 212 1.29 22.93 -0.08
N ILE A 213 0.78 22.50 1.07
CA ILE A 213 0.46 23.34 2.22
C ILE A 213 1.35 22.94 3.41
N PRO A 214 2.32 23.78 3.80
CA PRO A 214 3.09 23.60 5.02
C PRO A 214 2.18 23.68 6.26
N PRO A 215 2.31 22.76 7.24
CA PRO A 215 1.59 22.89 8.50
C PRO A 215 2.13 24.09 9.27
N LYS A 216 1.24 24.90 9.84
CA LYS A 216 1.58 26.07 10.66
C LYS A 216 0.80 26.03 11.95
N ARG A 217 1.44 26.42 13.06
CA ARG A 217 0.80 26.46 14.37
C ARG A 217 -0.48 27.29 14.34
N ASN A 218 -1.54 26.76 14.94
CA ASN A 218 -2.88 27.37 14.98
C ASN A 218 -3.51 27.64 13.60
N MET A 219 -3.03 26.96 12.54
CA MET A 219 -3.71 26.95 11.25
C MET A 219 -4.82 25.91 11.27
N PHE A 220 -6.03 26.34 10.91
CA PHE A 220 -7.16 25.47 10.64
C PHE A 220 -7.34 25.36 9.13
N MET A 221 -7.63 24.17 8.65
CA MET A 221 -7.85 23.88 7.25
C MET A 221 -9.04 22.95 7.12
N PHE A 222 -9.82 23.12 6.06
CA PHE A 222 -10.85 22.16 5.69
C PHE A 222 -10.94 21.99 4.18
N PHE A 223 -11.51 20.87 3.75
CA PHE A 223 -11.89 20.64 2.36
C PHE A 223 -13.13 19.76 2.27
N GLU A 224 -13.84 19.85 1.15
CA GLU A 224 -14.95 18.95 0.85
C GLU A 224 -14.44 17.56 0.53
N VAL A 225 -14.97 16.55 1.22
CA VAL A 225 -14.74 15.16 0.83
C VAL A 225 -15.52 14.90 -0.46
N SER A 226 -14.85 14.37 -1.47
CA SER A 226 -15.41 14.09 -2.79
C SER A 226 -14.58 13.01 -3.50
N PRO A 227 -15.08 12.42 -4.60
CA PRO A 227 -14.27 11.53 -5.44
C PRO A 227 -13.01 12.17 -6.06
N ARG A 228 -12.79 13.48 -5.88
CA ARG A 228 -11.65 14.24 -6.40
C ARG A 228 -10.70 14.73 -5.31
N SER A 229 -11.05 14.58 -4.03
CA SER A 229 -10.28 15.16 -2.90
C SER A 229 -9.01 14.39 -2.57
N PHE A 230 -8.25 13.98 -3.59
CA PHE A 230 -7.01 13.24 -3.45
C PHE A 230 -5.93 14.09 -2.78
N HIS A 231 -5.42 13.59 -1.67
CA HIS A 231 -4.39 14.27 -0.89
C HIS A 231 -3.50 13.29 -0.16
N GLN A 232 -2.36 13.78 0.33
CA GLN A 232 -1.43 13.02 1.15
C GLN A 232 -0.75 13.91 2.19
N VAL A 233 -0.20 13.31 3.24
CA VAL A 233 0.78 13.94 4.13
C VAL A 233 2.15 13.46 3.72
N ALA A 234 2.96 14.39 3.18
CA ALA A 234 4.33 14.13 2.81
C ALA A 234 5.14 13.60 4.00
N GLU A 235 6.19 12.84 3.71
CA GLU A 235 7.07 12.28 4.74
C GLU A 235 7.61 13.36 5.67
N VAL A 236 7.62 13.08 6.97
CA VAL A 236 8.28 13.94 7.96
C VAL A 236 9.77 13.61 7.98
N PHE A 237 10.61 14.56 7.57
CA PHE A 237 12.07 14.46 7.62
C PHE A 237 12.64 14.97 8.94
N GLY A 238 11.92 15.85 9.63
CA GLY A 238 12.34 16.43 10.90
C GLY A 238 12.25 15.45 12.06
N TYR A 239 12.96 15.79 13.15
CA TYR A 239 12.81 15.10 14.44
C TYR A 239 11.76 15.78 15.33
N SER A 240 11.28 16.96 14.92
CA SER A 240 10.15 17.64 15.53
C SER A 240 8.88 16.82 15.34
N LYS A 241 7.95 16.91 16.30
CA LYS A 241 6.68 16.20 16.26
C LYS A 241 5.66 16.98 15.43
N ARG A 242 5.14 16.39 14.37
CA ARG A 242 4.01 16.96 13.63
C ARG A 242 2.71 16.51 14.31
N LEU A 243 2.20 17.33 15.22
CA LEU A 243 0.94 17.07 15.92
C LEU A 243 -0.23 17.81 15.26
N SER A 244 -1.34 17.11 15.06
CA SER A 244 -2.58 17.72 14.59
C SER A 244 -3.81 17.12 15.28
N LEU A 245 -4.85 17.93 15.42
CA LEU A 245 -6.22 17.49 15.68
C LEU A 245 -6.99 17.55 14.37
N HIS A 246 -7.70 16.49 14.02
CA HIS A 246 -8.35 16.35 12.72
C HIS A 246 -9.56 15.42 12.80
N GLY A 247 -10.40 15.47 11.77
CA GLY A 247 -11.52 14.58 11.61
C GLY A 247 -12.50 15.09 10.58
N TRP A 248 -13.76 14.69 10.73
CA TRP A 248 -14.79 14.99 9.73
C TRP A 248 -16.05 15.54 10.39
N PHE A 249 -16.61 16.58 9.77
CA PHE A 249 -18.01 16.91 9.94
C PHE A 249 -18.84 16.06 8.98
N HIS A 250 -19.90 15.47 9.51
CA HIS A 250 -20.72 14.53 8.77
C HIS A 250 -21.94 15.20 8.12
N GLY A 251 -22.45 14.61 7.05
CA GLY A 251 -23.68 15.03 6.38
C GLY A 251 -24.15 14.00 5.35
N PRO A 252 -25.17 14.32 4.53
CA PRO A 252 -25.71 13.39 3.53
C PRO A 252 -24.65 13.00 2.52
N SER A 253 -24.47 11.70 2.27
CA SER A 253 -23.53 11.19 1.25
C SER A 253 -23.90 11.74 -0.14
N LEU A 254 -22.89 12.22 -0.88
CA LEU A 254 -23.06 12.78 -2.22
C LEU A 254 -22.61 11.85 -3.34
N TRP A 255 -22.09 10.68 -2.99
CA TRP A 255 -21.56 9.69 -3.92
C TRP A 255 -22.03 8.31 -3.50
N THR A 256 -22.20 7.45 -4.50
CA THR A 256 -22.26 6.01 -4.33
C THR A 256 -20.85 5.47 -4.10
N VAL A 257 -20.74 4.44 -3.25
CA VAL A 257 -19.49 3.68 -3.15
C VAL A 257 -19.41 2.86 -4.43
N ASP A 258 -18.57 3.30 -5.36
CA ASP A 258 -18.35 2.57 -6.59
C ASP A 258 -17.54 1.30 -6.31
N ASN A 259 -18.01 0.20 -6.87
CA ASN A 259 -17.20 -0.98 -7.10
C ASN A 259 -16.20 -0.62 -8.19
N ASN A 260 -15.05 -0.06 -7.80
CA ASN A 260 -13.98 0.34 -8.72
C ASN A 260 -13.79 -0.71 -9.82
N ILE A 261 -14.08 -0.34 -11.07
CA ILE A 261 -13.71 -1.15 -12.23
C ILE A 261 -12.18 -1.13 -12.29
N MET A 262 -11.55 -2.20 -11.80
CA MET A 262 -10.11 -2.37 -11.94
C MET A 262 -9.83 -2.76 -13.39
N PRO A 263 -8.86 -2.11 -14.07
CA PRO A 263 -8.30 -2.69 -15.27
C PRO A 263 -7.67 -4.03 -14.89
N SER A 264 -8.18 -5.12 -15.46
CA SER A 264 -7.57 -6.45 -15.36
C SER A 264 -6.10 -6.35 -15.77
N ILE A 265 -5.20 -6.98 -15.01
CA ILE A 265 -3.80 -7.07 -15.43
C ILE A 265 -3.73 -7.88 -16.72
N GLU A 266 -3.02 -7.37 -17.73
CA GLU A 266 -2.81 -8.08 -18.99
C GLU A 266 -1.98 -9.34 -18.75
N LYS A 267 -2.51 -10.47 -19.22
CA LYS A 267 -1.88 -11.78 -19.18
C LYS A 267 -1.29 -12.11 -20.54
N ILE A 268 -0.02 -12.50 -20.56
CA ILE A 268 0.73 -12.83 -21.77
C ILE A 268 1.17 -14.29 -21.76
N SER A 269 1.45 -14.83 -22.95
CA SER A 269 2.03 -16.16 -23.11
C SER A 269 3.55 -16.14 -22.95
N PRO A 270 4.15 -17.25 -22.47
CA PRO A 270 5.60 -17.37 -22.37
C PRO A 270 6.26 -17.38 -23.76
N ILE A 271 7.56 -17.11 -23.78
CA ILE A 271 8.36 -17.13 -25.02
C ILE A 271 9.39 -18.26 -25.01
N HIS A 272 9.84 -18.66 -26.20
CA HIS A 272 11.00 -19.52 -26.32
C HIS A 272 12.31 -18.72 -26.23
N ILE A 273 13.34 -19.32 -25.62
CA ILE A 273 14.70 -18.78 -25.57
C ILE A 273 15.73 -19.91 -25.79
N GLU A 274 16.95 -19.52 -26.12
CA GLU A 274 18.09 -20.41 -26.30
C GLU A 274 18.55 -21.02 -24.96
N GLU A 275 18.87 -22.32 -24.93
CA GLU A 275 19.28 -23.04 -23.71
C GLU A 275 20.58 -22.43 -23.12
N GLU A 276 21.48 -21.96 -23.98
CA GLU A 276 22.71 -21.29 -23.57
C GLU A 276 22.44 -20.05 -22.73
N LEU A 277 21.34 -19.32 -22.98
CA LEU A 277 20.98 -18.13 -22.19
C LEU A 277 20.68 -18.52 -20.74
N VAL A 278 19.95 -19.62 -20.53
CA VAL A 278 19.62 -20.15 -19.20
C VAL A 278 20.90 -20.44 -18.41
N TYR A 279 21.82 -21.20 -19.00
CA TYR A 279 23.08 -21.53 -18.33
C TYR A 279 24.04 -20.35 -18.21
N GLN A 280 23.94 -19.32 -19.06
CA GLN A 280 24.74 -18.11 -18.88
C GLN A 280 24.32 -17.34 -17.64
N TRP A 281 23.03 -17.31 -17.31
CA TRP A 281 22.49 -16.45 -16.24
C TRP A 281 22.32 -17.16 -14.89
N ILE A 282 21.77 -18.38 -14.86
CA ILE A 282 21.35 -19.01 -13.61
C ILE A 282 22.50 -19.74 -12.92
N ASN A 283 22.58 -19.59 -11.60
CA ASN A 283 23.59 -20.26 -10.80
C ASN A 283 23.42 -21.79 -10.85
N PRO A 284 24.47 -22.58 -11.18
CA PRO A 284 24.36 -24.01 -11.40
C PRO A 284 23.84 -24.83 -10.21
N ILE A 285 23.91 -24.28 -8.99
CA ILE A 285 23.35 -24.92 -7.80
C ILE A 285 21.83 -25.17 -7.94
N TYR A 286 21.13 -24.37 -8.74
CA TYR A 286 19.70 -24.50 -9.01
C TYR A 286 19.37 -25.50 -10.12
N PHE A 287 20.37 -26.21 -10.66
CA PHE A 287 20.17 -27.38 -11.52
C PHE A 287 20.55 -28.70 -10.83
N ASP A 288 21.09 -28.64 -9.60
CA ASP A 288 21.43 -29.83 -8.85
C ASP A 288 20.18 -30.48 -8.25
N THR A 289 19.93 -31.74 -8.58
CA THR A 289 18.70 -32.46 -8.19
C THR A 289 18.58 -32.63 -6.67
N GLU A 290 19.69 -32.80 -5.95
CA GLU A 290 19.67 -32.93 -4.49
C GLU A 290 19.31 -31.60 -3.82
N GLN A 291 19.88 -30.49 -4.31
CA GLN A 291 19.54 -29.15 -3.84
C GLN A 291 18.09 -28.79 -4.16
N LEU A 292 17.64 -29.03 -5.38
CA LEU A 292 16.25 -28.78 -5.78
C LEU A 292 15.25 -29.55 -4.91
N SER A 293 15.54 -30.81 -4.55
CA SER A 293 14.70 -31.58 -3.62
C SER A 293 14.58 -30.92 -2.24
N LYS A 294 15.68 -30.36 -1.71
CA LYS A 294 15.68 -29.65 -0.41
C LYS A 294 14.92 -28.34 -0.50
N ILE A 295 15.15 -27.57 -1.57
CA ILE A 295 14.48 -26.29 -1.86
C ILE A 295 12.97 -26.52 -1.96
N ARG A 296 12.54 -27.47 -2.78
CA ARG A 296 11.13 -27.82 -2.96
C ARG A 296 10.47 -28.23 -1.65
N ARG A 297 11.13 -29.08 -0.86
CA ARG A 297 10.59 -29.48 0.45
C ARG A 297 10.39 -28.29 1.40
N ARG A 298 11.27 -27.29 1.35
CA ARG A 298 11.10 -26.07 2.13
C ARG A 298 9.91 -25.26 1.59
N PHE A 299 9.85 -25.05 0.27
CA PHE A 299 8.76 -24.32 -0.36
C PHE A 299 7.39 -24.95 -0.06
N CYS A 300 7.24 -26.27 -0.18
CA CYS A 300 5.97 -26.96 0.13
C CYS A 300 5.49 -26.77 1.58
N ARG A 301 6.36 -26.39 2.51
CA ARG A 301 6.00 -26.20 3.93
C ARG A 301 5.58 -24.77 4.24
N SER A 302 6.16 -23.80 3.55
CA SER A 302 5.98 -22.37 3.86
C SER A 302 5.29 -21.57 2.75
N SER A 303 5.10 -22.15 1.57
CA SER A 303 4.61 -21.48 0.36
C SER A 303 5.42 -20.23 -0.03
N GLU A 304 6.63 -20.10 0.54
CA GLU A 304 7.58 -19.04 0.27
C GLU A 304 9.00 -19.58 0.27
N ILE A 305 9.88 -18.99 -0.54
CA ILE A 305 11.31 -19.18 -0.40
C ILE A 305 12.09 -17.99 -0.98
N GLN A 306 13.24 -17.69 -0.39
CA GLN A 306 14.23 -16.77 -0.95
C GLN A 306 15.52 -17.53 -1.32
N LEU A 307 15.86 -17.52 -2.61
CA LEU A 307 17.00 -18.20 -3.21
C LEU A 307 18.14 -17.20 -3.45
N THR A 308 19.21 -17.29 -2.66
CA THR A 308 20.33 -16.34 -2.71
C THR A 308 21.31 -16.65 -3.83
N ASN A 309 21.97 -15.62 -4.35
CA ASN A 309 22.88 -15.74 -5.50
C ASN A 309 22.23 -16.48 -6.68
N PHE A 310 20.98 -16.11 -7.01
CA PHE A 310 20.20 -16.78 -8.04
C PHE A 310 20.83 -16.61 -9.43
N ILE A 311 21.26 -15.39 -9.74
CA ILE A 311 22.06 -15.10 -10.93
C ILE A 311 23.52 -15.36 -10.63
N LYS A 312 24.26 -15.91 -11.60
CA LYS A 312 25.71 -16.08 -11.51
C LYS A 312 26.38 -14.73 -11.21
N THR A 313 27.36 -14.75 -10.32
CA THR A 313 27.95 -13.52 -9.76
C THR A 313 28.55 -12.60 -10.81
N ASP A 314 29.21 -13.13 -11.83
CA ASP A 314 29.75 -12.39 -12.97
C ASP A 314 28.65 -11.68 -13.77
N LYS A 315 27.59 -12.40 -14.15
CA LYS A 315 26.43 -11.81 -14.85
C LYS A 315 25.67 -10.81 -14.01
N TRP A 316 25.53 -11.07 -12.72
CA TRP A 316 24.93 -10.14 -11.79
C TRP A 316 25.71 -8.81 -11.74
N ILE A 317 27.05 -8.86 -11.66
CA ILE A 317 27.89 -7.65 -11.69
C ILE A 317 27.71 -6.87 -13.00
N GLU A 318 27.72 -7.56 -14.14
CA GLU A 318 27.47 -6.96 -15.47
C GLU A 318 26.10 -6.26 -15.52
N LEU A 319 25.04 -6.95 -15.05
CA LEU A 319 23.69 -6.41 -15.01
C LEU A 319 23.59 -5.17 -14.13
N VAL A 320 24.20 -5.19 -12.93
CA VAL A 320 24.19 -4.04 -12.02
C VAL A 320 24.90 -2.84 -12.63
N GLN A 321 26.06 -3.04 -13.27
CA GLN A 321 26.76 -1.96 -13.96
C GLN A 321 25.93 -1.39 -15.11
N CYS A 322 25.28 -2.27 -15.89
CA CYS A 322 24.40 -1.87 -16.98
C CYS A 322 23.21 -1.03 -16.48
N ILE A 323 22.46 -1.53 -15.50
CA ILE A 323 21.25 -0.89 -14.96
C ILE A 323 21.56 0.49 -14.36
N LYS A 324 22.65 0.61 -13.60
CA LYS A 324 23.09 1.90 -13.04
C LYS A 324 23.48 2.92 -14.11
N GLY A 325 23.93 2.46 -15.27
CA GLY A 325 24.27 3.30 -16.42
C GLY A 325 23.07 3.72 -17.26
N ILE A 326 21.86 3.19 -17.00
CA ILE A 326 20.66 3.52 -17.77
C ILE A 326 20.25 4.97 -17.47
N SER A 327 20.11 5.73 -18.55
CA SER A 327 19.71 7.13 -18.50
C SER A 327 18.27 7.33 -18.00
N ALA A 328 18.01 8.44 -17.32
CA ALA A 328 16.74 8.69 -16.61
C ALA A 328 15.50 8.61 -17.51
N GLN A 329 15.59 9.03 -18.78
CA GLN A 329 14.49 9.03 -19.74
C GLN A 329 13.99 7.64 -20.16
N ASN A 330 14.73 6.57 -19.85
CA ASN A 330 14.30 5.20 -20.13
C ASN A 330 13.47 4.60 -18.97
N TRP A 331 13.44 5.29 -17.83
CA TRP A 331 12.66 4.92 -16.66
C TRP A 331 11.33 5.66 -16.70
N LEU A 332 10.25 4.97 -17.05
CA LEU A 332 8.91 5.54 -17.08
C LEU A 332 8.34 5.57 -15.66
N HIS A 333 7.69 6.67 -15.29
CA HIS A 333 6.95 6.74 -14.03
C HIS A 333 5.68 5.87 -14.11
N CYS A 334 5.53 4.99 -13.14
CA CYS A 334 4.44 4.04 -13.02
C CYS A 334 3.48 4.55 -11.89
N GLY A 335 2.28 5.01 -12.28
CA GLY A 335 1.20 5.53 -11.41
C GLY A 335 -0.14 4.77 -11.59
N PRO A 336 -1.29 5.30 -11.13
CA PRO A 336 -1.49 6.59 -10.44
C PRO A 336 -1.10 6.56 -8.94
N PRO A 337 -0.86 7.72 -8.31
CA PRO A 337 -0.41 7.82 -6.91
C PRO A 337 -1.30 7.14 -5.85
N ASN A 338 -2.61 7.05 -6.04
CA ASN A 338 -3.49 6.30 -5.12
C ASN A 338 -3.41 4.78 -5.29
N ARG A 339 -2.43 4.28 -6.05
CA ARG A 339 -2.15 2.86 -6.26
C ARG A 339 -0.67 2.55 -6.19
N ARG A 340 0.16 3.30 -6.93
CA ARG A 340 1.59 3.03 -7.05
C ARG A 340 2.38 4.29 -7.35
N ASN A 341 3.65 4.26 -6.96
CA ASN A 341 4.62 5.28 -7.29
C ASN A 341 6.00 4.63 -7.41
N TYR A 342 6.43 4.29 -8.62
CA TYR A 342 7.78 3.79 -8.87
C TYR A 342 8.16 4.06 -10.32
N HIS A 343 9.36 3.67 -10.73
CA HIS A 343 9.76 3.73 -12.13
C HIS A 343 10.01 2.33 -12.70
N CYS A 344 9.67 2.15 -13.96
CA CYS A 344 9.73 0.90 -14.68
C CYS A 344 10.55 1.11 -15.96
N LEU A 345 11.47 0.19 -16.27
CA LEU A 345 12.21 0.25 -17.53
C LEU A 345 11.25 -0.09 -18.66
N PHE A 346 11.19 0.77 -19.68
CA PHE A 346 10.24 0.61 -20.79
C PHE A 346 10.95 0.67 -22.13
N ASN A 347 10.46 -0.12 -23.10
CA ASN A 347 10.97 -0.12 -24.47
C ASN A 347 10.18 0.87 -25.32
N THR A 348 10.85 1.78 -26.02
CA THR A 348 10.20 2.71 -26.95
C THR A 348 10.83 2.61 -28.33
N ASN A 349 10.09 3.01 -29.36
CA ASN A 349 10.61 3.09 -30.74
C ASN A 349 11.88 3.98 -30.85
N SER A 350 12.08 4.91 -29.91
CA SER A 350 13.21 5.85 -29.87
C SER A 350 14.39 5.39 -29.03
N ASN A 351 14.19 4.53 -28.03
CA ASN A 351 15.21 4.07 -27.09
C ASN A 351 15.03 2.58 -26.82
N THR A 352 15.98 1.77 -27.30
CA THR A 352 15.99 0.33 -27.06
C THR A 352 16.54 0.01 -25.68
N ILE A 353 15.93 -0.98 -25.03
CA ILE A 353 16.42 -1.54 -23.77
C ILE A 353 17.84 -2.10 -23.97
N PRO A 354 18.78 -1.90 -23.02
CA PRO A 354 20.10 -2.52 -23.10
C PRO A 354 20.01 -4.05 -23.18
N ASP A 355 20.90 -4.67 -23.97
CA ASP A 355 20.88 -6.10 -24.25
C ASP A 355 20.86 -6.98 -22.98
N LEU A 356 21.65 -6.65 -21.95
CA LEU A 356 21.62 -7.37 -20.67
C LEU A 356 20.26 -7.30 -19.94
N CYS A 357 19.55 -6.17 -20.06
CA CYS A 357 18.22 -6.00 -19.49
C CYS A 357 17.16 -6.76 -20.31
N ASP A 358 17.29 -6.74 -21.64
CA ASP A 358 16.42 -7.54 -22.53
C ASP A 358 16.58 -9.05 -22.27
N GLN A 359 17.83 -9.51 -22.13
CA GLN A 359 18.13 -10.91 -21.82
C GLN A 359 17.50 -11.38 -20.51
N ILE A 360 17.60 -10.61 -19.41
CA ILE A 360 17.01 -11.00 -18.12
C ILE A 360 15.48 -10.96 -18.17
N ILE A 361 14.89 -9.98 -18.87
CA ILE A 361 13.43 -9.90 -19.08
C ILE A 361 12.96 -11.13 -19.87
N ARG A 362 13.63 -11.44 -21.00
CA ARG A 362 13.36 -12.63 -21.82
C ARG A 362 13.50 -13.92 -21.03
N LEU A 363 14.52 -14.05 -20.18
CA LEU A 363 14.72 -15.21 -19.32
C LEU A 363 13.50 -15.45 -18.44
N PHE A 364 13.03 -14.43 -17.71
CA PHE A 364 11.87 -14.57 -16.82
C PHE A 364 10.53 -14.71 -17.58
N LYS A 365 10.47 -14.24 -18.83
CA LYS A 365 9.33 -14.44 -19.73
C LYS A 365 9.29 -15.84 -20.36
N SER A 366 10.34 -16.65 -20.21
CA SER A 366 10.52 -17.85 -21.02
C SER A 366 9.84 -19.11 -20.50
N GLU A 367 9.53 -20.04 -21.41
CA GLU A 367 9.11 -21.41 -21.09
C GLU A 367 10.15 -22.16 -20.26
N ALA A 368 11.45 -21.94 -20.54
CA ALA A 368 12.54 -22.55 -19.77
C ALA A 368 12.49 -22.14 -18.29
N MET A 369 12.15 -20.88 -18.01
CA MET A 369 11.96 -20.44 -16.62
C MET A 369 10.74 -21.08 -15.97
N LEU A 370 9.65 -21.32 -16.70
CA LEU A 370 8.50 -22.06 -16.17
C LEU A 370 8.89 -23.49 -15.73
N VAL A 371 9.74 -24.18 -16.49
CA VAL A 371 10.29 -25.49 -16.11
C VAL A 371 11.10 -25.38 -14.81
N ILE A 372 12.03 -24.43 -14.73
CA ILE A 372 12.89 -24.22 -13.55
C ILE A 372 12.06 -23.89 -12.31
N LEU A 373 11.09 -22.99 -12.43
CA LEU A 373 10.19 -22.62 -11.34
C LEU A 373 9.31 -23.80 -10.93
N SER A 374 8.85 -24.62 -11.89
CA SER A 374 8.14 -25.86 -11.58
C SER A 374 9.02 -26.77 -10.73
N ASP A 375 10.25 -27.04 -11.17
CA ASP A 375 11.17 -27.93 -10.45
C ASP A 375 11.55 -27.40 -9.06
N ILE A 376 11.71 -26.09 -8.90
CA ILE A 376 11.99 -25.43 -7.61
C ILE A 376 10.81 -25.55 -6.65
N THR A 377 9.60 -25.27 -7.12
CA THR A 377 8.42 -25.05 -6.26
C THR A 377 7.57 -26.30 -6.07
N GLY A 378 7.55 -27.20 -7.04
CA GLY A 378 6.57 -28.29 -7.07
C GLY A 378 5.26 -27.92 -7.77
N ILE A 379 5.09 -26.67 -8.22
CA ILE A 379 3.89 -26.20 -8.93
C ILE A 379 4.01 -26.57 -10.41
N GLN A 380 2.93 -27.03 -11.03
CA GLN A 380 2.94 -27.44 -12.42
C GLN A 380 2.75 -26.24 -13.36
N LEU A 381 3.82 -25.45 -13.56
CA LEU A 381 3.79 -24.30 -14.49
C LEU A 381 4.12 -24.70 -15.94
N HIS A 382 4.75 -25.86 -16.16
CA HIS A 382 5.11 -26.34 -17.49
C HIS A 382 5.07 -27.88 -17.59
N PRO A 383 4.52 -28.47 -18.67
CA PRO A 383 4.43 -29.93 -18.85
C PRO A 383 5.77 -30.68 -18.82
N CYS A 384 6.86 -30.06 -19.26
CA CYS A 384 8.20 -30.69 -19.27
C CYS A 384 8.93 -30.70 -17.92
N SER A 385 8.28 -30.32 -16.82
CA SER A 385 8.89 -30.34 -15.48
C SER A 385 9.26 -31.77 -15.03
N ILE A 386 10.29 -31.89 -14.19
CA ILE A 386 10.76 -33.18 -13.64
C ILE A 386 9.69 -33.78 -12.71
N ILE A 387 8.74 -32.99 -12.21
CA ILE A 387 7.66 -33.44 -11.32
C ILE A 387 6.81 -34.53 -11.97
N ASN A 388 6.53 -34.42 -13.27
CA ASN A 388 5.78 -35.42 -14.02
C ASN A 388 6.49 -36.78 -14.04
N SER A 389 7.82 -36.79 -14.08
CA SER A 389 8.58 -38.03 -13.99
C SER A 389 8.46 -38.68 -12.60
N ILE A 390 8.40 -37.87 -11.53
CA ILE A 390 8.35 -38.37 -10.14
C ILE A 390 6.96 -38.89 -9.79
N GLN A 391 5.88 -38.18 -10.18
CA GLN A 391 4.49 -38.60 -9.93
C GLN A 391 4.12 -39.88 -10.69
N ASN A 392 4.62 -40.03 -11.94
CA ASN A 392 4.43 -41.26 -12.71
C ASN A 392 5.22 -42.46 -12.16
N THR A 393 6.28 -42.22 -11.38
CA THR A 393 7.06 -43.32 -10.76
C THR A 393 6.42 -43.83 -9.45
N THR A 394 5.52 -43.05 -8.83
CA THR A 394 4.82 -43.44 -7.60
C THR A 394 3.53 -44.26 -7.82
N VAL A 395 3.11 -44.50 -9.06
CA VAL A 395 2.02 -45.42 -9.40
C VAL A 395 2.60 -46.75 -9.87
N VAL A 396 3.34 -47.44 -8.99
CA VAL A 396 3.65 -48.86 -9.18
C VAL A 396 3.06 -49.60 -8.00
N ASN A 397 2.04 -50.39 -8.30
CA ASN A 397 1.33 -51.34 -7.45
C ASN A 397 2.20 -51.95 -6.33
N ASP A 398 1.83 -51.66 -5.08
CA ASP A 398 2.12 -52.54 -3.97
C ASP A 398 1.33 -53.85 -4.16
N ASN A 399 1.94 -54.82 -4.83
CA ASN A 399 1.62 -56.23 -4.68
C ASN A 399 2.81 -57.12 -5.07
N ASN A 400 3.38 -57.72 -4.01
CA ASN A 400 4.13 -58.98 -3.95
C ASN A 400 5.66 -59.01 -4.15
N ILE A 401 6.25 -59.60 -3.10
CA ILE A 401 7.63 -60.00 -2.84
C ILE A 401 8.00 -61.24 -3.69
N THR A 402 9.20 -61.29 -4.31
CA THR A 402 10.29 -62.29 -4.09
C THR A 402 11.33 -62.38 -5.22
N ASN A 403 12.60 -62.36 -4.77
CA ASN A 403 13.83 -63.03 -5.25
C ASN A 403 14.56 -62.74 -6.59
N GLU A 404 15.84 -62.37 -6.38
CA GLU A 404 17.11 -62.76 -7.05
C GLU A 404 17.35 -62.47 -8.55
N ASN A 405 18.23 -61.50 -8.82
CA ASN A 405 19.59 -61.69 -9.41
C ASN A 405 20.09 -60.39 -10.07
N ALA A 406 21.30 -59.95 -9.72
CA ALA A 406 22.11 -59.04 -10.55
C ALA A 406 22.91 -59.89 -11.58
N PRO A 407 23.58 -59.36 -12.64
CA PRO A 407 23.99 -57.96 -12.84
C PRO A 407 23.98 -57.44 -14.32
N GLN A 408 24.51 -56.22 -14.48
CA GLN A 408 25.18 -55.64 -15.68
C GLN A 408 24.40 -54.79 -16.72
N SER A 409 24.75 -53.49 -16.69
CA SER A 409 25.13 -52.62 -17.83
C SER A 409 24.24 -52.56 -19.07
N LYS A 410 23.68 -51.37 -19.33
CA LYS A 410 23.95 -50.57 -20.55
C LYS A 410 23.30 -49.19 -20.43
N ARG A 411 24.11 -48.15 -20.59
CA ARG A 411 23.64 -46.81 -21.00
C ARG A 411 22.79 -46.99 -22.25
N MET A 412 21.57 -46.46 -22.25
CA MET A 412 20.78 -46.34 -23.47
C MET A 412 21.12 -44.99 -24.10
N ARG A 413 21.58 -45.09 -25.33
CA ARG A 413 22.05 -44.02 -26.21
C ARG A 413 20.81 -43.46 -26.92
N THR A 414 20.83 -42.16 -27.15
CA THR A 414 19.97 -41.40 -28.07
C THR A 414 19.80 -42.16 -29.39
N GLU A 415 18.58 -42.19 -29.92
CA GLU A 415 18.07 -42.81 -31.16
C GLU A 415 17.00 -43.88 -30.84
N ASP A 416 15.80 -43.39 -30.52
CA ASP A 416 14.50 -44.02 -30.79
C ASP A 416 13.41 -42.96 -30.48
N ILE A 417 13.42 -41.89 -31.27
CA ILE A 417 12.25 -41.01 -31.44
C ILE A 417 11.64 -41.48 -32.75
N ASP A 418 10.62 -42.33 -32.66
CA ASP A 418 9.59 -42.41 -33.68
C ASP A 418 8.30 -42.89 -33.01
N ASN A 419 7.30 -42.01 -33.06
CA ASN A 419 5.95 -42.09 -32.46
C ASN A 419 5.78 -41.50 -31.05
N VAL A 420 6.09 -40.21 -30.91
CA VAL A 420 5.24 -39.33 -30.10
C VAL A 420 4.23 -38.72 -31.07
N THR A 421 2.97 -39.11 -30.93
CA THR A 421 1.84 -38.46 -31.57
C THR A 421 1.91 -36.97 -31.27
N SER A 422 1.78 -36.14 -32.29
CA SER A 422 1.70 -34.68 -32.19
C SER A 422 0.80 -34.27 -31.03
N PRO A 423 1.13 -33.22 -30.25
CA PRO A 423 0.15 -32.65 -29.34
C PRO A 423 -1.04 -32.21 -30.19
N SER A 424 -2.23 -32.73 -29.87
CA SER A 424 -3.46 -32.23 -30.46
C SER A 424 -3.61 -30.74 -30.15
N ASP A 425 -4.21 -29.97 -31.06
CA ASP A 425 -4.49 -28.53 -30.88
C ASP A 425 -5.27 -28.19 -29.59
N THR A 426 -5.81 -29.18 -28.88
CA THR A 426 -6.46 -29.05 -27.57
C THR A 426 -5.51 -28.93 -26.36
N ASP A 427 -4.21 -29.18 -26.49
CA ASP A 427 -3.24 -29.06 -25.36
C ASP A 427 -2.65 -27.65 -25.19
N LEU A 428 -2.87 -26.75 -26.17
CA LEU A 428 -2.33 -25.39 -26.13
C LEU A 428 -3.10 -24.46 -25.16
N ASP A 429 -4.33 -24.83 -24.80
CA ASP A 429 -5.20 -24.09 -23.87
C ASP A 429 -4.87 -24.31 -22.38
N CYS A 430 -3.84 -25.12 -22.07
CA CYS A 430 -3.42 -25.43 -20.69
C CYS A 430 -2.14 -24.69 -20.27
N LEU A 431 -1.67 -23.71 -21.06
CA LEU A 431 -0.43 -23.00 -20.81
C LEU A 431 -0.57 -21.95 -19.70
N THR A 432 0.41 -21.93 -18.79
CA THR A 432 0.59 -20.90 -17.76
C THR A 432 0.64 -19.51 -18.39
N HIS A 433 -0.17 -18.60 -17.88
CA HIS A 433 -0.10 -17.18 -18.25
C HIS A 433 0.75 -16.40 -17.24
N LEU A 434 1.35 -15.30 -17.67
CA LEU A 434 2.17 -14.44 -16.80
C LEU A 434 1.85 -12.96 -17.01
N THR A 435 2.27 -12.14 -16.06
CA THR A 435 2.34 -10.69 -16.27
C THR A 435 3.60 -10.32 -17.05
N GLU A 436 3.61 -9.18 -17.74
CA GLU A 436 4.84 -8.67 -18.33
C GLU A 436 5.91 -8.47 -17.24
N PRO A 437 7.14 -9.02 -17.39
CA PRO A 437 8.20 -8.79 -16.42
C PRO A 437 8.50 -7.30 -16.27
N CYS A 438 8.38 -6.79 -15.05
CA CYS A 438 8.56 -5.37 -14.76
C CYS A 438 9.91 -5.16 -14.07
N LEU A 439 10.90 -4.62 -14.80
CA LEU A 439 12.16 -4.19 -14.21
C LEU A 439 11.99 -2.82 -13.57
N ARG A 440 12.00 -2.76 -12.24
CA ARG A 440 11.69 -1.55 -11.48
C ARG A 440 12.95 -0.87 -10.97
N LYS A 441 12.91 0.46 -10.96
CA LYS A 441 13.80 1.34 -10.21
C LYS A 441 13.01 1.95 -9.07
N LEU A 442 13.42 1.63 -7.84
CA LEU A 442 12.83 2.14 -6.62
C LEU A 442 13.79 3.10 -5.93
N GLN A 443 13.24 4.07 -5.23
CA GLN A 443 13.98 5.10 -4.51
C GLN A 443 13.14 5.60 -3.32
N PRO A 444 13.67 6.43 -2.42
CA PRO A 444 12.84 7.13 -1.45
C PRO A 444 11.64 7.80 -2.11
N GLY A 445 10.45 7.59 -1.55
CA GLY A 445 9.17 7.96 -2.17
C GLY A 445 8.47 6.82 -2.90
N SER A 446 9.13 5.70 -3.21
CA SER A 446 8.51 4.60 -3.97
C SER A 446 7.63 3.68 -3.12
N TYR A 447 6.50 3.25 -3.67
CA TYR A 447 5.52 2.35 -3.02
C TYR A 447 4.57 1.68 -4.01
N THR A 448 3.85 0.66 -3.54
CA THR A 448 2.55 0.24 -4.08
C THR A 448 1.55 0.10 -2.94
N LEU A 449 0.26 0.17 -3.25
CA LEU A 449 -0.86 0.06 -2.30
C LEU A 449 -1.69 -1.20 -2.58
N LEU A 450 -2.55 -1.58 -1.66
CA LEU A 450 -3.47 -2.71 -1.84
C LEU A 450 -4.52 -2.42 -2.93
N SER A 451 -4.86 -1.16 -3.15
CA SER A 451 -5.66 -0.71 -4.31
C SER A 451 -4.97 -0.98 -5.66
N ASP A 452 -3.67 -1.30 -5.64
CA ASP A 452 -2.91 -1.71 -6.80
C ASP A 452 -2.99 -3.20 -7.10
N ALA A 453 -3.23 -4.01 -6.07
CA ALA A 453 -3.39 -5.43 -6.23
C ALA A 453 -4.65 -5.69 -7.04
N ASP A 454 -4.54 -6.43 -8.14
CA ASP A 454 -5.70 -6.89 -8.90
C ASP A 454 -6.45 -7.91 -8.05
N MET A 455 -7.37 -7.39 -7.23
CA MET A 455 -8.17 -8.21 -6.35
C MET A 455 -9.30 -8.93 -7.09
N THR A 456 -9.46 -8.68 -8.40
CA THR A 456 -10.55 -9.24 -9.21
C THR A 456 -10.14 -10.54 -9.91
N ASP A 457 -8.86 -10.73 -10.21
CA ASP A 457 -8.30 -11.94 -10.81
C ASP A 457 -7.50 -12.77 -9.79
N GLN A 458 -8.23 -13.36 -8.85
CA GLN A 458 -7.73 -14.09 -7.69
C GLN A 458 -7.37 -15.54 -8.00
N GLY A 459 -6.81 -15.82 -9.17
CA GLY A 459 -6.26 -17.15 -9.47
C GLY A 459 -5.09 -17.50 -8.54
N TRP A 460 -4.85 -18.80 -8.36
CA TRP A 460 -3.59 -19.27 -7.77
C TRP A 460 -2.42 -18.79 -8.63
N ARG A 461 -1.40 -18.24 -7.98
CA ARG A 461 -0.26 -17.65 -8.69
C ARG A 461 1.03 -17.75 -7.89
N LEU A 462 2.13 -17.87 -8.62
CA LEU A 462 3.47 -17.75 -8.10
C LEU A 462 3.97 -16.32 -8.35
N GLU A 463 4.08 -15.53 -7.28
CA GLU A 463 4.72 -14.22 -7.33
C GLU A 463 6.24 -14.37 -7.23
N CYS A 464 6.95 -13.71 -8.13
CA CYS A 464 8.37 -13.88 -8.35
C CYS A 464 9.04 -12.50 -8.37
N LEU A 465 9.99 -12.30 -7.44
CA LEU A 465 10.73 -11.04 -7.26
C LEU A 465 12.22 -11.32 -7.24
N LEU A 466 12.94 -10.93 -8.29
CA LEU A 466 14.40 -10.93 -8.31
C LEU A 466 14.91 -9.58 -7.79
N HIS A 467 15.44 -9.56 -6.58
CA HIS A 467 16.07 -8.39 -5.98
C HIS A 467 17.47 -8.23 -6.57
N ILE A 468 17.65 -7.28 -7.49
CA ILE A 468 18.90 -7.15 -8.23
C ILE A 468 19.94 -6.40 -7.42
N HIS A 469 19.65 -5.19 -6.95
CA HIS A 469 20.65 -4.36 -6.28
C HIS A 469 20.07 -3.31 -5.35
N GLY A 470 20.85 -2.93 -4.34
CA GLY A 470 20.59 -1.81 -3.42
C GLY A 470 20.01 -2.26 -2.07
N TYR A 471 19.71 -3.56 -1.93
CA TYR A 471 19.12 -4.16 -0.74
C TYR A 471 20.17 -4.70 0.25
N GLY A 472 21.46 -4.66 -0.13
CA GLY A 472 22.56 -5.03 0.73
C GLY A 472 22.64 -4.16 2.01
N LEU A 473 22.57 -4.82 3.16
CA LEU A 473 22.87 -4.22 4.46
C LEU A 473 24.26 -3.57 4.45
N LYS A 474 24.34 -2.28 4.79
CA LYS A 474 25.58 -1.69 5.32
C LYS A 474 25.79 -2.21 6.75
N TYR A 475 26.08 -3.50 6.90
CA TYR A 475 26.45 -4.08 8.20
C TYR A 475 27.80 -3.50 8.63
N HIS A 476 27.79 -2.76 9.73
CA HIS A 476 29.01 -2.39 10.45
C HIS A 476 29.67 -3.66 11.04
N ASN A 477 30.93 -3.88 10.65
CA ASN A 477 31.98 -4.75 11.18
C ASN A 477 31.64 -5.85 12.21
N ASN A 478 31.94 -7.09 11.81
CA ASN A 478 32.62 -8.13 12.59
C ASN A 478 32.29 -8.25 14.08
N LYS A 479 31.21 -8.97 14.39
CA LYS A 479 31.20 -9.98 15.47
C LYS A 479 30.03 -10.94 15.24
N LYS A 480 30.35 -12.22 15.01
CA LYS A 480 29.39 -13.33 15.05
C LYS A 480 28.79 -13.38 16.46
N THR A 481 27.50 -13.08 16.58
CA THR A 481 26.66 -13.59 17.67
C THR A 481 25.37 -14.12 17.05
N GLN A 482 25.07 -15.38 17.39
CA GLN A 482 23.87 -16.12 17.00
C GLN A 482 22.60 -15.29 17.28
N LEU A 483 21.74 -15.17 16.28
CA LEU A 483 20.36 -14.74 16.46
C LEU A 483 19.53 -15.97 16.86
N GLN A 484 19.30 -16.11 18.16
CA GLN A 484 18.10 -16.76 18.69
C GLN A 484 16.93 -15.78 18.60
N GLY A 485 15.74 -16.32 18.32
CA GLY A 485 14.53 -15.56 18.04
C GLY A 485 14.18 -14.52 19.10
N ILE A 486 13.79 -13.35 18.60
CA ILE A 486 13.12 -12.31 19.38
C ILE A 486 11.92 -11.86 18.56
N ASN A 487 10.73 -12.11 19.10
CA ASN A 487 9.47 -11.57 18.65
C ASN A 487 9.47 -10.04 18.76
N SER A 488 8.80 -9.39 17.81
CA SER A 488 8.20 -8.06 17.87
C SER A 488 9.12 -6.82 18.02
N GLN A 489 8.96 -5.91 17.06
CA GLN A 489 9.12 -4.46 17.21
C GLN A 489 10.55 -3.91 17.45
N SER A 490 11.48 -4.17 16.51
CA SER A 490 12.58 -3.23 16.29
C SER A 490 12.55 -2.69 14.86
N ASN A 491 12.28 -1.39 14.73
CA ASN A 491 12.38 -0.59 13.51
C ASN A 491 13.82 -0.51 12.97
N SER A 492 14.36 -1.62 12.48
CA SER A 492 15.41 -1.54 11.46
C SER A 492 14.70 -1.34 10.13
N SER A 493 14.74 -0.12 9.61
CA SER A 493 14.12 0.31 8.35
C SER A 493 14.75 -0.40 7.15
N PHE A 494 14.31 -1.64 6.90
CA PHE A 494 14.63 -2.34 5.67
C PHE A 494 13.88 -1.65 4.52
N SER A 495 14.60 -0.97 3.63
CA SER A 495 14.01 -0.39 2.42
C SER A 495 13.56 -1.49 1.46
N GLY A 496 12.36 -1.33 0.90
CA GLY A 496 11.86 -2.17 -0.19
C GLY A 496 11.26 -3.51 0.25
N GLN A 497 10.71 -3.58 1.46
CA GLN A 497 9.96 -4.75 1.91
C GLN A 497 8.67 -4.93 1.09
N THR A 498 8.35 -6.18 0.76
CA THR A 498 7.06 -6.56 0.19
C THR A 498 6.25 -7.28 1.26
N VAL A 499 5.03 -6.81 1.51
CA VAL A 499 4.12 -7.33 2.54
C VAL A 499 2.95 -8.02 1.85
N TYR A 500 2.54 -9.18 2.37
CA TYR A 500 1.40 -9.95 1.91
C TYR A 500 0.32 -9.97 2.99
N VAL A 501 -0.93 -9.80 2.57
CA VAL A 501 -2.12 -9.75 3.45
C VAL A 501 -3.25 -10.59 2.85
N ALA A 502 -4.09 -11.15 3.71
CA ALA A 502 -5.34 -11.79 3.29
C ALA A 502 -6.49 -10.79 3.28
N ASP A 503 -7.42 -10.97 2.35
CA ASP A 503 -8.67 -10.21 2.31
C ASP A 503 -9.49 -10.44 3.59
N GLY A 504 -9.96 -9.36 4.19
CA GLY A 504 -10.71 -9.38 5.45
C GLY A 504 -9.87 -9.62 6.72
N GLU A 505 -8.55 -9.76 6.63
CA GLU A 505 -7.67 -9.90 7.79
C GLU A 505 -6.90 -8.61 8.10
N GLU A 506 -6.76 -8.28 9.40
CA GLU A 506 -5.98 -7.10 9.84
C GLU A 506 -4.47 -7.39 9.95
N ASP A 507 -4.08 -8.68 10.02
CA ASP A 507 -2.71 -9.11 10.29
C ASP A 507 -1.92 -9.38 8.99
N GLU A 508 -0.62 -9.08 9.03
CA GLU A 508 0.31 -9.41 7.94
C GLU A 508 0.54 -10.93 7.87
N LEU A 509 0.34 -11.55 6.70
CA LEU A 509 0.64 -12.97 6.48
C LEU A 509 2.14 -13.21 6.39
N LEU A 510 2.83 -12.35 5.63
CA LEU A 510 4.25 -12.50 5.30
C LEU A 510 4.85 -11.14 4.97
N THR A 511 6.01 -10.85 5.55
CA THR A 511 6.83 -9.70 5.16
C THR A 511 8.17 -10.20 4.61
N VAL A 512 8.39 -9.99 3.32
CA VAL A 512 9.62 -10.34 2.61
C VAL A 512 10.63 -9.21 2.77
N THR A 513 11.77 -9.54 3.37
CA THR A 513 12.92 -8.63 3.41
C THR A 513 13.83 -8.90 2.20
N PRO A 514 14.10 -7.88 1.37
CA PRO A 514 14.86 -8.06 0.14
C PRO A 514 16.35 -8.30 0.42
N SER A 515 17.04 -8.96 -0.50
CA SER A 515 18.48 -9.20 -0.43
C SER A 515 19.08 -9.20 -1.84
N ASP A 516 20.24 -8.58 -2.01
CA ASP A 516 20.88 -8.48 -3.33
C ASP A 516 21.12 -9.86 -3.95
N ASN A 517 20.80 -9.96 -5.24
CA ASN A 517 20.87 -11.19 -6.05
C ASN A 517 20.04 -12.36 -5.47
N ALA A 518 18.92 -12.05 -4.82
CA ALA A 518 18.02 -13.06 -4.29
C ALA A 518 16.70 -13.13 -5.06
N LEU A 519 16.35 -14.33 -5.52
CA LEU A 519 15.05 -14.62 -6.10
C LEU A 519 14.07 -15.03 -4.99
N THR A 520 13.06 -14.22 -4.76
CA THR A 520 11.97 -14.54 -3.83
C THR A 520 10.78 -15.09 -4.60
N LEU A 521 10.25 -16.21 -4.13
CA LEU A 521 9.07 -16.86 -4.66
C LEU A 521 8.03 -16.97 -3.56
N VAL A 522 6.80 -16.55 -3.83
CA VAL A 522 5.65 -16.67 -2.91
C VAL A 522 4.46 -17.23 -3.69
N TYR A 523 3.90 -18.34 -3.23
CA TYR A 523 2.68 -18.91 -3.82
C TYR A 523 1.47 -18.31 -3.10
N ALA A 524 0.76 -17.45 -3.82
CA ALA A 524 -0.38 -16.70 -3.33
C ALA A 524 -1.68 -17.34 -3.83
N GLY A 525 -2.60 -17.57 -2.91
CA GLY A 525 -3.94 -18.06 -3.21
C GLY A 525 -4.93 -16.93 -3.50
N PRO A 526 -6.16 -17.30 -3.88
CA PRO A 526 -7.27 -16.37 -3.99
C PRO A 526 -7.47 -15.58 -2.68
N GLY A 527 -7.70 -14.27 -2.79
CA GLY A 527 -7.88 -13.37 -1.65
C GLY A 527 -6.58 -12.91 -0.99
N THR A 528 -5.41 -13.30 -1.50
CA THR A 528 -4.12 -12.79 -1.01
C THR A 528 -3.68 -11.60 -1.87
N ALA A 529 -3.33 -10.48 -1.23
CA ALA A 529 -2.78 -9.29 -1.87
C ALA A 529 -1.34 -9.05 -1.42
N SER A 530 -0.56 -8.32 -2.22
CA SER A 530 0.79 -7.90 -1.85
C SER A 530 1.04 -6.44 -2.19
N PHE A 531 1.88 -5.77 -1.41
CA PHE A 531 2.29 -4.39 -1.67
C PHE A 531 3.74 -4.13 -1.27
N LEU A 532 4.39 -3.20 -1.97
CA LEU A 532 5.70 -2.65 -1.66
C LEU A 532 5.52 -1.54 -0.62
N LYS A 533 6.03 -1.76 0.60
CA LYS A 533 6.03 -0.75 1.66
C LYS A 533 6.77 0.51 1.19
N TYR A 534 6.21 1.68 1.50
CA TYR A 534 6.83 2.96 1.18
C TYR A 534 8.28 3.04 1.63
N ILE A 535 9.16 3.37 0.69
CA ILE A 535 10.58 3.57 0.95
C ILE A 535 10.77 4.99 1.44
N ASN A 536 11.02 5.14 2.74
CA ASN A 536 11.23 6.45 3.36
C ASN A 536 12.69 6.92 3.23
N HIS A 537 12.94 8.21 3.48
CA HIS A 537 14.27 8.83 3.40
C HIS A 537 15.17 8.47 4.59
N THR A 538 14.60 7.95 5.68
CA THR A 538 15.33 7.48 6.87
C THR A 538 16.27 6.31 6.56
N THR A 539 16.05 5.62 5.43
CA THR A 539 16.92 4.56 4.91
C THR A 539 18.36 5.05 4.62
N ASN A 540 18.58 6.37 4.52
CA ASN A 540 19.89 7.00 4.35
C ASN A 540 20.65 7.30 5.65
N ASP A 541 19.97 7.29 6.81
CA ASP A 541 20.53 7.76 8.08
C ASP A 541 21.08 6.59 8.91
N PHE A 542 22.22 6.06 8.47
CA PHE A 542 23.17 5.48 9.42
C PHE A 542 24.05 6.62 9.95
N PRO A 543 24.18 6.81 11.27
CA PRO A 543 25.12 7.78 11.81
C PRO A 543 26.52 7.40 11.35
N SER A 544 27.09 8.21 10.47
CA SER A 544 28.50 8.11 10.10
C SER A 544 29.34 8.35 11.34
N ASP A 545 29.97 7.30 11.84
CA ASP A 545 30.87 7.32 12.98
C ASP A 545 32.00 8.34 12.73
N LYS A 546 31.94 9.50 13.40
CA LYS A 546 33.02 10.52 13.38
C LYS A 546 34.25 10.10 14.21
N ASN A 547 34.50 8.81 14.38
CA ASN A 547 35.57 8.28 15.22
C ASN A 547 36.48 7.25 14.53
N GLN A 548 36.73 7.37 13.23
CA GLN A 548 37.86 6.71 12.57
C GLN A 548 38.60 7.62 11.58
N ILE A 549 39.04 8.79 12.05
CA ILE A 549 40.20 9.48 11.46
C ILE A 549 41.20 9.66 12.60
N ASN A 550 41.95 8.60 12.89
CA ASN A 550 43.26 8.63 13.57
C ASN A 550 43.79 7.20 13.70
N LYS A 551 44.22 6.61 12.57
CA LYS A 551 45.21 5.52 12.52
C LYS A 551 45.55 5.11 11.09
N GLN A 552 46.02 6.06 10.28
CA GLN A 552 47.00 5.81 9.20
C GLN A 552 47.42 7.13 8.56
N ALA A 553 48.43 7.75 9.17
CA ALA A 553 49.21 8.82 8.56
C ALA A 553 50.64 8.75 9.12
N ASP A 554 51.34 7.67 8.79
CA ASP A 554 52.80 7.67 8.70
C ASP A 554 53.14 7.65 7.21
N CYS A 555 53.40 8.83 6.66
CA CYS A 555 54.45 9.15 5.69
C CYS A 555 54.09 10.40 4.89
N ASN A 556 55.03 11.34 4.93
CA ASN A 556 55.25 12.48 4.04
C ASN A 556 54.57 13.82 4.37
N SER A 557 55.47 14.70 4.77
CA SER A 557 55.39 16.10 5.12
C SER A 557 55.20 17.05 3.91
N LEU A 558 54.81 18.29 4.26
CA LEU A 558 54.97 19.57 3.54
C LEU A 558 53.86 19.95 2.53
N ILE A 559 52.96 20.87 2.93
CA ILE A 559 52.89 22.28 2.44
C ILE A 559 51.54 22.95 2.78
N THR A 560 51.70 24.10 3.46
CA THR A 560 50.84 25.31 3.62
C THR A 560 49.36 25.20 4.00
N ALA A 561 49.09 25.81 5.16
CA ALA A 561 47.80 26.31 5.58
C ALA A 561 47.32 27.45 4.66
N ASP A 562 46.08 27.36 4.17
CA ASP A 562 45.25 28.53 3.90
C ASP A 562 43.75 28.17 3.84
N LYS A 563 42.98 28.87 4.68
CA LYS A 563 41.54 29.20 4.61
C LYS A 563 40.53 28.07 4.39
N LEU A 564 40.00 27.55 5.50
CA LEU A 564 38.65 26.96 5.55
C LEU A 564 37.57 28.05 5.47
N SER A 565 36.90 28.14 4.33
CA SER A 565 35.52 28.62 4.24
C SER A 565 34.60 27.40 4.17
N TYR A 566 34.01 27.02 5.31
CA TYR A 566 32.94 26.02 5.34
C TYR A 566 31.67 26.63 4.75
N SER A 567 31.33 26.26 3.51
CA SER A 567 30.00 26.48 2.96
C SER A 567 29.11 25.30 3.37
N LYS A 568 27.96 25.58 3.98
CA LYS A 568 26.97 24.60 4.46
C LYS A 568 26.07 24.03 3.35
N ALA A 569 26.46 24.18 2.08
CA ALA A 569 25.65 23.77 0.93
C ALA A 569 25.92 22.33 0.44
N ASP A 570 26.99 21.67 0.89
CA ASP A 570 27.42 20.37 0.35
C ASP A 570 26.78 19.13 1.03
N HIS A 571 25.79 19.32 1.91
CA HIS A 571 25.14 18.19 2.59
C HIS A 571 24.02 17.49 1.80
N MET A 572 23.65 18.00 0.61
CA MET A 572 22.53 17.50 -0.19
C MET A 572 22.93 16.61 -1.39
N ASN A 573 24.21 16.26 -1.55
CA ASN A 573 24.68 15.43 -2.66
C ASN A 573 25.20 14.06 -2.21
N LYS A 574 24.51 13.42 -1.25
CA LYS A 574 24.62 11.97 -1.06
C LYS A 574 23.78 11.33 -2.16
N ASP A 575 24.39 10.48 -3.00
CA ASP A 575 23.66 9.66 -3.96
C ASP A 575 22.50 8.96 -3.24
N LEU A 576 21.26 9.37 -3.57
CA LEU A 576 20.05 8.76 -3.01
C LEU A 576 20.08 7.25 -3.27
N ILE A 577 19.67 6.46 -2.30
CA ILE A 577 19.55 5.00 -2.45
C ILE A 577 18.68 4.71 -3.67
N GLN A 578 19.24 3.94 -4.61
CA GLN A 578 18.54 3.38 -5.76
C GLN A 578 18.51 1.87 -5.61
N LEU A 579 17.32 1.31 -5.64
CA LEU A 579 17.06 -0.12 -5.59
C LEU A 579 16.55 -0.58 -6.95
N PHE A 580 16.91 -1.80 -7.34
CA PHE A 580 16.50 -2.38 -8.60
C PHE A 580 16.02 -3.80 -8.39
N ASP A 581 14.87 -4.14 -8.95
CA ASP A 581 14.34 -5.50 -8.95
C ASP A 581 13.57 -5.80 -10.24
N LEU A 582 13.27 -7.08 -10.46
CA LEU A 582 12.41 -7.57 -11.52
C LEU A 582 11.23 -8.31 -10.89
N SER A 583 10.01 -7.86 -11.20
CA SER A 583 8.76 -8.44 -10.68
C SER A 583 7.95 -9.09 -11.79
N ILE A 584 7.44 -10.29 -11.52
CA ILE A 584 6.57 -11.06 -12.41
C ILE A 584 5.66 -11.98 -11.61
N LYS A 585 4.43 -12.21 -12.10
CA LYS A 585 3.51 -13.20 -11.54
C LYS A 585 3.20 -14.25 -12.60
N TYR A 586 3.20 -15.52 -12.20
CA TYR A 586 2.82 -16.67 -13.04
C TYR A 586 1.52 -17.27 -12.51
N PHE A 587 0.52 -17.41 -13.37
CA PHE A 587 -0.81 -17.88 -13.02
C PHE A 587 -0.98 -19.33 -13.46
N GLU A 588 -1.47 -20.16 -12.55
CA GLU A 588 -1.77 -21.56 -12.84
C GLU A 588 -2.88 -21.66 -13.90
N SER A 589 -2.71 -22.57 -14.86
CA SER A 589 -3.75 -22.85 -15.84
C SER A 589 -4.96 -23.45 -15.11
N LYS A 590 -6.15 -22.88 -15.34
CA LYS A 590 -7.38 -23.39 -14.73
C LYS A 590 -7.57 -24.82 -15.21
N SER A 591 -7.44 -25.81 -14.32
CA SER A 591 -8.18 -27.05 -14.49
C SER A 591 -9.66 -26.68 -14.33
N GLY A 592 -10.36 -26.55 -15.45
CA GLY A 592 -11.79 -26.21 -15.42
C GLY A 592 -12.56 -27.24 -14.57
N PRO A 593 -13.61 -26.83 -13.84
CA PRO A 593 -14.64 -27.79 -13.48
C PRO A 593 -15.24 -28.28 -14.80
N GLU A 594 -15.28 -29.58 -15.03
CA GLU A 594 -16.01 -30.15 -16.16
C GLU A 594 -17.47 -29.68 -16.09
N ASP A 595 -17.90 -28.86 -17.05
CA ASP A 595 -19.31 -28.65 -17.36
C ASP A 595 -19.88 -29.94 -17.96
N VAL A 596 -20.00 -30.98 -17.14
CA VAL A 596 -20.82 -32.16 -17.42
C VAL A 596 -22.28 -31.77 -17.19
N ASN A 597 -22.82 -30.90 -18.03
CA ASN A 597 -24.27 -30.70 -18.21
C ASN A 597 -24.58 -29.84 -19.44
N SER A 598 -24.12 -30.26 -20.62
CA SER A 598 -24.60 -29.66 -21.87
C SER A 598 -24.72 -30.66 -23.02
N LEU A 599 -25.18 -31.89 -22.76
CA LEU A 599 -25.59 -32.82 -23.82
C LEU A 599 -26.74 -33.71 -23.34
N GLN A 600 -27.96 -33.19 -23.38
CA GLN A 600 -29.17 -33.95 -23.71
C GLN A 600 -30.38 -33.02 -23.83
N SER A 601 -30.75 -32.67 -25.06
CA SER A 601 -32.14 -32.74 -25.55
C SER A 601 -32.22 -32.18 -26.96
N ASP A 602 -32.01 -33.05 -27.94
CA ASP A 602 -32.58 -32.85 -29.27
C ASP A 602 -33.89 -33.64 -29.37
N ASN A 603 -34.87 -32.95 -29.96
CA ASN A 603 -36.09 -33.45 -30.60
C ASN A 603 -37.28 -33.84 -29.70
N ASN A 604 -38.30 -32.97 -29.69
CA ASN A 604 -39.56 -33.26 -30.39
C ASN A 604 -40.43 -32.00 -30.51
N ASP A 605 -40.56 -31.55 -31.76
CA ASP A 605 -41.76 -31.12 -32.48
C ASP A 605 -42.99 -30.55 -31.74
N GLU A 606 -43.41 -29.41 -32.31
CA GLU A 606 -44.76 -29.08 -32.77
C GLU A 606 -45.78 -28.34 -31.86
N VAL A 607 -46.15 -27.17 -32.40
CA VAL A 607 -47.53 -26.64 -32.57
C VAL A 607 -48.05 -25.60 -31.56
N SER A 608 -48.12 -24.36 -32.07
CA SER A 608 -49.18 -23.33 -31.87
C SER A 608 -49.32 -22.71 -30.47
N SER A 609 -49.84 -21.53 -30.21
CA SER A 609 -50.25 -20.33 -30.94
C SER A 609 -50.88 -19.42 -29.87
N ILE A 610 -50.71 -18.10 -29.99
CA ILE A 610 -51.71 -17.06 -29.66
C ILE A 610 -51.97 -16.71 -28.17
N SER A 611 -51.61 -15.45 -27.82
CA SER A 611 -52.34 -14.43 -27.00
C SER A 611 -52.63 -14.76 -25.51
N SER A 612 -52.80 -13.86 -24.55
CA SER A 612 -52.84 -12.39 -24.40
C SER A 612 -53.26 -12.11 -22.94
N LEU A 613 -52.93 -10.91 -22.42
CA LEU A 613 -53.67 -10.16 -21.37
C LEU A 613 -53.66 -10.76 -19.94
N SER A 614 -52.98 -10.16 -18.96
CA SER A 614 -53.30 -8.94 -18.16
C SER A 614 -54.36 -9.13 -17.06
N GLU A 615 -54.15 -8.37 -15.97
CA GLU A 615 -54.98 -8.15 -14.76
C GLU A 615 -54.59 -9.01 -13.55
N LYS A 616 -53.92 -8.50 -12.50
CA LYS A 616 -54.19 -7.45 -11.49
C LYS A 616 -55.35 -7.77 -10.52
N GLU A 617 -55.04 -7.48 -9.25
CA GLU A 617 -55.88 -7.37 -8.05
C GLU A 617 -56.30 -8.67 -7.35
N SER A 618 -56.54 -8.72 -6.04
CA SER A 618 -56.04 -8.06 -4.81
C SER A 618 -56.85 -8.69 -3.65
N ILE A 619 -56.22 -8.84 -2.47
CA ILE A 619 -56.82 -8.80 -1.12
C ILE A 619 -57.96 -9.80 -0.80
N ILE A 620 -57.77 -10.61 0.26
CA ILE A 620 -58.69 -10.69 1.43
C ILE A 620 -57.95 -11.34 2.60
N SER A 621 -58.10 -10.68 3.74
CA SER A 621 -57.69 -11.07 5.09
C SER A 621 -58.58 -12.18 5.67
N SER A 622 -58.03 -12.97 6.60
CA SER A 622 -58.78 -13.32 7.81
C SER A 622 -57.85 -13.78 8.93
N SER A 623 -58.05 -13.12 10.05
CA SER A 623 -57.55 -13.33 11.41
C SER A 623 -58.14 -14.59 12.05
N GLN A 624 -57.36 -15.28 12.89
CA GLN A 624 -57.89 -15.90 14.12
C GLN A 624 -56.86 -15.77 15.27
N ASN A 625 -57.33 -15.14 16.35
CA ASN A 625 -56.77 -15.15 17.69
C ASN A 625 -57.02 -16.51 18.36
N GLY A 626 -56.20 -16.85 19.34
CA GLY A 626 -56.49 -17.88 20.33
C GLY A 626 -55.38 -18.00 21.38
N ASP A 627 -55.54 -17.29 22.49
CA ASP A 627 -54.80 -17.42 23.74
C ASP A 627 -54.72 -18.87 24.24
N THR A 628 -53.66 -19.23 24.96
CA THR A 628 -53.78 -19.75 26.34
C THR A 628 -52.41 -19.91 27.02
N ASP A 629 -52.36 -19.39 28.26
CA ASP A 629 -51.29 -19.53 29.26
C ASP A 629 -50.89 -20.98 29.54
N LEU A 630 -49.65 -21.19 30.00
CA LEU A 630 -49.31 -22.07 31.12
C LEU A 630 -47.90 -21.73 31.65
N GLN A 631 -47.85 -21.42 32.95
CA GLN A 631 -46.66 -21.25 33.78
C GLN A 631 -46.09 -22.62 34.21
N ASN A 632 -44.91 -22.55 34.87
CA ASN A 632 -44.28 -23.53 35.77
C ASN A 632 -43.48 -24.67 35.09
N ASP A 633 -42.27 -25.08 35.51
CA ASP A 633 -41.50 -24.95 36.76
C ASP A 633 -40.00 -25.28 36.50
N GLU A 634 -39.11 -24.76 37.36
CA GLU A 634 -37.93 -25.43 38.01
C GLU A 634 -36.79 -26.02 37.12
N ASP A 635 -35.47 -25.95 37.37
CA ASP A 635 -34.63 -25.76 38.57
C ASP A 635 -33.16 -25.44 38.13
N ASP A 636 -32.40 -24.79 39.04
CA ASP A 636 -30.98 -25.00 39.47
C ASP A 636 -29.84 -25.19 38.41
N GLU A 637 -28.58 -24.79 38.57
CA GLU A 637 -27.64 -24.40 39.64
C GLU A 637 -26.44 -23.73 38.87
N VAL A 638 -25.92 -22.54 39.21
CA VAL A 638 -24.83 -22.25 40.17
C VAL A 638 -23.41 -22.74 39.77
N ASP A 639 -22.46 -21.78 39.78
CA ASP A 639 -20.99 -21.88 39.93
C ASP A 639 -20.14 -22.51 38.78
N GLU A 640 -18.89 -22.15 38.52
CA GLU A 640 -17.97 -21.09 38.98
C GLU A 640 -16.81 -21.04 37.95
N ILE A 641 -16.38 -19.81 37.64
CA ILE A 641 -14.99 -19.35 37.56
C ILE A 641 -13.89 -20.43 37.44
N LYS A 642 -13.13 -20.38 36.33
CA LYS A 642 -11.71 -19.99 36.36
C LYS A 642 -11.16 -19.64 34.98
#